data_AF-A0A9P5M451-F1
#
_entry.id   AF-A0A9P5M451-F1
#
_cell.length_a   1.000
_cell.length_b   1.000
_cell.length_c   1.000
_cell.angle_alpha   90.00
_cell.angle_beta   90.00
_cell.angle_gamma   90.00
#
_symmetry.space_group_name_H-M   'P 1'
#
loop_
_entity.id
_entity.type
_entity.pdbx_description
1 polymer ?
#
loop_
_entity_poly.entity_id
_entity_poly.type
_entity_poly.pdbx_seq_one_letter_code
_entity_poly.pdbx_strand_id
1 'polypeptide(L)'
;MPLPKLSPLQSRLAASLMGSIMLLILYLTFSSSHFAYAADVDSIQPEDHNHERLMEINMLALDDEEEEIEIRDEGYEAEFVGFDRSIVGRVASATDPTPLLNNRAVTTNVEQGQTIPFSFLNSSLWGVLSPQASGLPSPVKIRKRDSESVGNKEESLQALDTALFEVDDGEQILSEDRRQNSTLQHRQSSSSSTRTLYITVNTCTQPEAIGANVMAPSQLELYISQSEKNTNPGPGQDASLQKAYQLEGGAAVVTLNATGDVFIGLTGLNMTSNYTGAWNAEIAASIDAPYHYYHGDEENLVLVDSDSASVLLVTSDLTTDNGSIYDEWVNLAPPFTMFASKTINSSTAGLQYSYCGLEKQAEIAGTINGGQKTDKIKMSMTTRGENDAPKQQFYFDGLTAGTSYYSILAMNGNATALGREGVGGGGQVWKAMTFSTISADNCALVYNLSFCDQVAWTVPANPNTFPNTTALGEWYDNSTYQSYKYFKKALAQIPCNTTSSAQYSLAQNCTSCDAAYKTWLCSVTIPRCTDFSTDLPWLQERGMGQPFPNGTMLSPELLDIASSSQPANGSRNPDITTTVQPGPYKEILPCEDLCYGIVRACPAVMGFACPLPGDTGFDTSYGIHRTANQSGQVTCNYPGAVHDRSIGGINSIPHTMVFGAAVLSTMFILSGI
;
A
#
# COMPACT_ATOMS: atom_id res chain seq x y z
N MET A 1 -40.31 17.89 48.15
CA MET A 1 -39.40 17.36 49.20
C MET A 1 -38.51 18.51 49.67
N PRO A 2 -38.38 18.78 50.96
CA PRO A 2 -37.46 19.81 51.45
C PRO A 2 -36.02 19.32 51.30
N LEU A 3 -35.14 20.16 50.73
CA LEU A 3 -33.71 19.88 50.58
C LEU A 3 -33.07 19.63 51.95
N PRO A 4 -32.28 18.56 52.13
CA PRO A 4 -31.64 18.27 53.41
C PRO A 4 -30.63 19.38 53.75
N LYS A 5 -30.70 19.86 55.00
CA LYS A 5 -29.72 20.84 55.52
C LYS A 5 -28.38 20.13 55.71
N LEU A 6 -27.46 20.36 54.78
CA LEU A 6 -26.08 19.92 54.89
C LEU A 6 -25.40 20.63 56.06
N SER A 7 -24.60 19.90 56.84
CA SER A 7 -23.78 20.48 57.90
C SER A 7 -22.74 21.46 57.31
N PRO A 8 -22.27 22.47 58.06
CA PRO A 8 -21.30 23.45 57.56
C PRO A 8 -20.00 22.82 57.02
N LEU A 9 -19.62 21.65 57.54
CA LEU A 9 -18.45 20.88 57.11
C LEU A 9 -18.69 20.17 55.76
N GLN A 10 -19.87 19.59 55.55
CA GLN A 10 -20.25 18.95 54.29
C GLN A 10 -20.43 19.98 53.16
N SER A 11 -20.94 21.17 53.48
CA SER A 11 -21.06 22.27 52.52
C SER A 11 -19.69 22.76 52.03
N ARG A 12 -18.69 22.82 52.91
CA ARG A 12 -17.31 23.21 52.56
C ARG A 12 -16.61 22.15 51.71
N LEU A 13 -16.79 20.86 52.04
CA LEU A 13 -16.25 19.77 51.24
C LEU A 13 -16.85 19.77 49.82
N ALA A 14 -18.18 19.87 49.71
CA ALA A 14 -18.88 19.91 48.42
C ALA A 14 -18.44 21.10 47.55
N ALA A 15 -18.29 22.29 48.15
CA ALA A 15 -17.78 23.47 47.46
C ALA A 15 -16.33 23.29 46.97
N SER A 16 -15.45 22.70 47.80
CA SER A 16 -14.06 22.45 47.41
C SER A 16 -13.91 21.41 46.30
N LEU A 17 -14.77 20.37 46.32
CA LEU A 17 -14.80 19.32 45.32
C LEU A 17 -15.27 19.88 43.96
N MET A 18 -16.36 20.65 43.95
CA MET A 18 -16.84 21.31 42.73
C MET A 18 -15.81 22.30 42.17
N GLY A 19 -15.13 23.06 43.04
CA GLY A 19 -14.05 23.95 42.62
C GLY A 19 -12.88 23.21 41.97
N SER A 20 -12.50 22.06 42.53
CA SER A 20 -11.41 21.23 41.98
C SER A 20 -11.79 20.58 40.64
N ILE A 21 -13.04 20.13 40.49
CA ILE A 21 -13.55 19.56 39.24
C ILE A 21 -13.60 20.64 38.15
N MET A 22 -14.05 21.86 38.47
CA MET A 22 -14.06 22.98 37.54
C MET A 22 -12.65 23.39 37.09
N LEU A 23 -11.67 23.40 38.01
CA LEU A 23 -10.27 23.66 37.68
C LEU A 23 -9.68 22.56 36.78
N LEU A 24 -10.05 21.30 37.01
CA LEU A 24 -9.58 20.18 36.18
C LEU A 24 -10.20 20.23 34.77
N ILE A 25 -11.48 20.61 34.65
CA ILE A 25 -12.12 20.85 33.36
C ILE A 25 -11.45 22.01 32.64
N LEU A 26 -11.23 23.15 33.31
CA LEU A 26 -10.54 24.31 32.72
C LEU A 26 -9.12 23.95 32.26
N TYR A 27 -8.37 23.23 33.10
CA TYR A 27 -7.04 22.74 32.76
C TYR A 27 -7.08 21.88 31.50
N LEU A 28 -7.98 20.90 31.42
CA LEU A 28 -8.10 20.02 30.26
C LEU A 28 -8.60 20.75 29.00
N THR A 29 -9.42 21.79 29.14
CA THR A 29 -9.89 22.59 27.99
C THR A 29 -8.86 23.59 27.47
N PHE A 30 -7.93 24.06 28.30
CA PHE A 30 -6.93 25.08 27.92
C PHE A 30 -5.51 24.53 27.74
N SER A 31 -5.22 23.29 28.17
CA SER A 31 -3.91 22.64 27.97
C SER A 31 -3.78 21.89 26.64
N SER A 32 -4.82 21.86 25.81
CA SER A 32 -4.74 21.46 24.40
C SER A 32 -3.96 22.50 23.59
N SER A 33 -2.65 22.40 23.70
CA SER A 33 -1.68 23.26 23.04
C SER A 33 -1.54 22.88 21.56
N HIS A 34 -2.31 23.55 20.70
CA HIS A 34 -1.92 23.79 19.32
C HIS A 34 -2.02 25.28 19.03
N PHE A 35 -0.95 26.01 19.35
CA PHE A 35 -0.70 27.32 18.75
C PHE A 35 0.64 27.29 18.04
N ALA A 36 0.57 27.75 16.80
CA ALA A 36 1.61 27.80 15.79
C ALA A 36 2.85 28.57 16.25
N TYR A 37 4.01 28.06 15.85
CA TYR A 37 5.26 28.81 15.84
C TYR A 37 5.24 29.75 14.63
N ALA A 38 5.17 31.06 14.88
CA ALA A 38 5.35 32.09 13.86
C ALA A 38 6.85 32.31 13.68
N ALA A 39 7.37 32.02 12.49
CA ALA A 39 8.72 32.45 12.10
C ALA A 39 8.61 33.83 11.45
N ASP A 40 9.23 34.83 12.08
CA ASP A 40 9.32 36.20 11.59
C ASP A 40 10.18 36.30 10.31
N VAL A 41 9.74 37.19 9.44
CA VAL A 41 10.37 37.59 8.18
C VAL A 41 11.25 38.81 8.46
N ASP A 42 12.49 38.82 7.96
CA ASP A 42 13.22 40.09 7.74
C ASP A 42 14.08 40.07 6.45
N SER A 43 13.50 40.69 5.42
CA SER A 43 13.99 41.82 4.59
C SER A 43 15.51 42.13 4.42
N ILE A 44 15.90 42.19 3.12
CA ILE A 44 16.71 43.23 2.42
C ILE A 44 18.27 43.14 2.40
N GLN A 45 18.76 42.65 1.24
CA GLN A 45 19.81 43.16 0.30
C GLN A 45 21.32 43.32 0.65
N PRO A 46 22.19 43.33 -0.41
CA PRO A 46 23.57 42.86 -0.41
C PRO A 46 24.63 43.95 -0.59
N GLU A 47 25.88 43.63 -0.25
CA GLU A 47 27.11 44.32 -0.70
C GLU A 47 28.25 43.30 -0.53
N ASP A 48 28.74 42.68 -1.62
CA ASP A 48 29.95 43.07 -2.38
C ASP A 48 31.13 43.50 -1.50
N HIS A 49 32.24 42.76 -1.58
CA HIS A 49 33.53 43.31 -2.02
C HIS A 49 34.64 42.24 -2.04
N ASN A 50 35.11 42.01 -3.27
CA ASN A 50 36.52 42.03 -3.69
C ASN A 50 37.42 40.82 -3.33
N HIS A 51 37.82 40.05 -4.36
CA HIS A 51 39.10 40.16 -5.11
C HIS A 51 40.25 39.45 -4.36
N GLU A 52 41.12 38.66 -4.97
CA GLU A 52 41.90 38.92 -6.17
C GLU A 52 42.47 37.60 -6.76
N ARG A 53 42.70 37.65 -8.08
CA ARG A 53 43.89 37.22 -8.85
C ARG A 53 44.28 35.73 -8.91
N LEU A 54 44.15 35.15 -10.11
CA LEU A 54 45.11 35.16 -11.25
C LEU A 54 46.31 34.24 -11.02
N MET A 55 46.36 33.15 -11.78
CA MET A 55 47.37 32.83 -12.81
C MET A 55 47.17 31.34 -13.17
N GLU A 56 46.47 31.01 -14.25
CA GLU A 56 46.99 30.88 -15.63
C GLU A 56 48.23 29.95 -15.75
N ILE A 57 48.02 28.87 -16.54
CA ILE A 57 48.91 28.43 -17.64
C ILE A 57 50.24 27.77 -17.17
N ASN A 58 50.60 26.53 -17.53
CA ASN A 58 50.63 26.01 -18.90
C ASN A 58 50.73 24.47 -18.96
N MET A 59 50.20 23.96 -20.06
CA MET A 59 50.27 22.59 -20.59
C MET A 59 51.18 22.62 -21.82
N LEU A 60 52.27 21.85 -21.86
CA LEU A 60 53.05 21.47 -23.08
C LEU A 60 53.87 20.22 -22.70
N ALA A 61 53.60 19.01 -23.21
CA ALA A 61 53.79 18.49 -24.58
C ALA A 61 55.27 18.19 -24.93
N LEU A 62 55.55 16.88 -25.01
CA LEU A 62 56.47 16.10 -25.87
C LEU A 62 57.83 16.69 -26.28
N ASP A 63 58.91 15.92 -26.05
CA ASP A 63 59.81 15.52 -27.14
C ASP A 63 60.65 14.28 -26.81
N ASP A 64 61.03 13.59 -27.90
CA ASP A 64 61.73 12.32 -28.05
C ASP A 64 63.13 12.22 -27.39
N GLU A 65 63.57 10.99 -27.09
CA GLU A 65 64.86 10.44 -27.59
C GLU A 65 65.06 8.97 -27.17
N GLU A 66 65.58 8.18 -28.12
CA GLU A 66 65.95 6.77 -28.03
C GLU A 66 67.19 6.57 -27.15
N GLU A 67 67.16 5.62 -26.21
CA GLU A 67 68.38 4.95 -25.74
C GLU A 67 68.11 3.46 -25.44
N GLU A 68 68.84 2.63 -26.16
CA GLU A 68 68.87 1.17 -26.12
C GLU A 68 69.82 0.73 -24.98
N ILE A 69 69.32 0.04 -23.94
CA ILE A 69 70.16 -0.56 -22.89
C ILE A 69 69.73 -2.00 -22.59
N GLU A 70 70.71 -2.87 -22.82
CA GLU A 70 70.93 -4.30 -22.55
C GLU A 70 70.02 -5.08 -21.59
N ILE A 71 69.65 -6.27 -22.08
CA ILE A 71 69.10 -7.42 -21.35
C ILE A 71 70.14 -7.96 -20.35
N ARG A 72 69.76 -8.03 -19.06
CA ARG A 72 70.42 -8.88 -18.06
C ARG A 72 69.40 -9.83 -17.44
N ASP A 73 69.64 -11.12 -17.65
CA ASP A 73 69.00 -12.25 -16.97
C ASP A 73 69.22 -12.16 -15.45
N GLU A 74 68.17 -11.86 -14.70
CA GLU A 74 68.07 -12.18 -13.27
C GLU A 74 66.69 -12.79 -13.02
N GLY A 75 66.64 -14.10 -12.78
CA GLY A 75 65.45 -14.82 -12.41
C GLY A 75 64.90 -14.30 -11.07
N TYR A 76 63.85 -13.50 -11.15
CA TYR A 76 63.06 -13.05 -10.02
C TYR A 76 61.88 -14.03 -9.83
N GLU A 77 62.03 -14.99 -8.92
CA GLU A 77 60.86 -15.67 -8.35
C GLU A 77 60.18 -14.70 -7.37
N ALA A 78 59.02 -14.16 -7.77
CA ALA A 78 58.14 -13.46 -6.85
C ALA A 78 57.47 -14.48 -5.92
N GLU A 79 57.94 -14.55 -4.68
CA GLU A 79 57.22 -15.20 -3.59
C GLU A 79 56.01 -14.32 -3.24
N PHE A 80 54.86 -14.57 -3.89
CA PHE A 80 53.59 -13.91 -3.55
C PHE A 80 53.07 -14.44 -2.22
N VAL A 81 53.27 -13.66 -1.16
CA VAL A 81 52.59 -13.87 0.12
C VAL A 81 51.10 -13.59 -0.08
N GLY A 82 50.29 -14.66 -0.17
CA GLY A 82 48.83 -14.55 -0.25
C GLY A 82 48.11 -15.53 -1.18
N PHE A 83 48.83 -16.30 -2.00
CA PHE A 83 48.25 -17.39 -2.78
C PHE A 83 48.76 -18.74 -2.26
N ASP A 84 47.92 -19.41 -1.49
CA ASP A 84 48.10 -20.83 -1.18
C ASP A 84 48.10 -21.63 -2.50
N ARG A 85 49.02 -22.59 -2.63
CA ARG A 85 49.15 -23.49 -3.81
C ARG A 85 48.04 -24.55 -3.84
N SER A 86 46.83 -24.21 -3.42
CA SER A 86 45.67 -25.11 -3.38
C SER A 86 44.72 -24.96 -4.57
N ILE A 87 45.11 -24.24 -5.64
CA ILE A 87 44.48 -24.41 -6.97
C ILE A 87 44.99 -25.71 -7.61
N VAL A 88 44.73 -26.83 -6.94
CA VAL A 88 44.43 -28.07 -7.63
C VAL A 88 42.92 -28.04 -7.76
N GLY A 89 42.43 -27.81 -8.98
CA GLY A 89 41.01 -27.93 -9.29
C GLY A 89 40.52 -29.31 -8.89
N ARG A 90 39.95 -29.41 -7.68
CA ARG A 90 39.13 -30.56 -7.32
C ARG A 90 37.95 -30.53 -8.27
N VAL A 91 37.79 -31.61 -9.03
CA VAL A 91 36.54 -31.90 -9.72
C VAL A 91 35.48 -31.90 -8.63
N ALA A 92 34.58 -30.91 -8.63
CA ALA A 92 33.48 -30.83 -7.68
C ALA A 92 32.74 -32.18 -7.70
N SER A 93 32.70 -32.84 -6.55
CA SER A 93 31.86 -34.03 -6.39
C SER A 93 30.40 -33.59 -6.40
N ALA A 94 29.48 -34.47 -6.79
CA ALA A 94 28.03 -34.19 -6.74
C ALA A 94 27.51 -33.85 -5.32
N THR A 95 28.34 -34.03 -4.30
CA THR A 95 28.07 -33.78 -2.87
C THR A 95 28.72 -32.51 -2.33
N ASP A 96 29.51 -31.79 -3.13
CA ASP A 96 30.14 -30.54 -2.67
C ASP A 96 29.12 -29.39 -2.70
N PRO A 97 29.06 -28.55 -1.66
CA PRO A 97 28.08 -27.46 -1.59
C PRO A 97 28.35 -26.41 -2.68
N THR A 98 27.32 -26.05 -3.42
CA THR A 98 27.42 -25.03 -4.48
C THR A 98 27.66 -23.64 -3.86
N PRO A 99 28.72 -22.91 -4.25
CA PRO A 99 29.00 -21.60 -3.66
C PRO A 99 27.99 -20.54 -4.11
N LEU A 100 27.40 -19.83 -3.16
CA LEU A 100 26.56 -18.66 -3.36
C LEU A 100 27.41 -17.39 -3.36
N LEU A 101 27.08 -16.46 -4.26
CA LEU A 101 27.75 -15.16 -4.38
C LEU A 101 26.84 -14.06 -3.79
N ASN A 102 27.45 -12.97 -3.31
CA ASN A 102 26.71 -11.85 -2.77
C ASN A 102 25.75 -11.26 -3.81
N ASN A 103 24.47 -11.09 -3.46
CA ASN A 103 23.40 -10.56 -4.31
C ASN A 103 23.17 -11.28 -5.63
N ARG A 104 23.56 -12.56 -5.72
CA ARG A 104 23.32 -13.36 -6.90
C ARG A 104 22.52 -14.60 -6.56
N ALA A 105 21.40 -14.75 -7.24
CA ALA A 105 20.61 -15.95 -7.16
C ALA A 105 21.19 -17.12 -7.93
N VAL A 106 20.97 -18.31 -7.39
CA VAL A 106 21.21 -19.59 -8.04
C VAL A 106 19.87 -20.32 -8.17
N THR A 107 19.52 -20.70 -9.39
CA THR A 107 18.33 -21.51 -9.68
C THR A 107 18.69 -22.98 -9.62
N THR A 108 17.93 -23.78 -8.88
CA THR A 108 18.12 -25.23 -8.75
C THR A 108 16.81 -25.98 -8.90
N ASN A 109 16.90 -27.24 -9.30
CA ASN A 109 15.81 -28.20 -9.17
C ASN A 109 16.03 -29.06 -7.93
N VAL A 110 15.00 -29.26 -7.14
CA VAL A 110 15.00 -30.09 -5.93
C VAL A 110 14.03 -31.24 -6.16
N GLU A 111 14.58 -32.43 -6.32
CA GLU A 111 13.79 -33.66 -6.44
C GLU A 111 13.17 -34.05 -5.09
N GLN A 112 12.09 -34.82 -5.13
CA GLN A 112 11.39 -35.26 -3.92
C GLN A 112 12.29 -36.17 -3.06
N GLY A 113 12.42 -35.84 -1.77
CA GLY A 113 13.27 -36.53 -0.82
C GLY A 113 14.76 -36.20 -0.93
N GLN A 114 15.17 -35.28 -1.80
CA GLN A 114 16.57 -34.86 -1.95
C GLN A 114 16.86 -33.55 -1.22
N THR A 115 18.14 -33.36 -0.87
CA THR A 115 18.67 -32.13 -0.30
C THR A 115 19.80 -31.63 -1.18
N ILE A 116 19.71 -30.37 -1.61
CA ILE A 116 20.74 -29.72 -2.42
C ILE A 116 21.60 -28.84 -1.49
N PRO A 117 22.93 -29.08 -1.42
CA PRO A 117 23.82 -28.33 -0.56
C PRO A 117 24.36 -27.06 -1.24
N PHE A 118 24.43 -25.98 -0.47
CA PHE A 118 24.98 -24.67 -0.83
C PHE A 118 25.94 -24.18 0.26
N SER A 119 26.87 -23.30 -0.12
CA SER A 119 27.80 -22.67 0.82
C SER A 119 27.94 -21.17 0.54
N PHE A 120 28.07 -20.37 1.58
CA PHE A 120 28.45 -18.97 1.48
C PHE A 120 29.78 -18.79 2.19
N LEU A 121 30.83 -18.53 1.41
CA LEU A 121 32.21 -18.52 1.88
C LEU A 121 32.54 -17.25 2.67
N ASN A 122 33.46 -17.38 3.61
CA ASN A 122 33.97 -16.30 4.45
C ASN A 122 34.58 -15.16 3.62
N SER A 123 35.18 -15.48 2.46
CA SER A 123 35.68 -14.48 1.51
C SER A 123 34.56 -13.60 0.93
N SER A 124 33.39 -14.17 0.65
CA SER A 124 32.20 -13.43 0.23
C SER A 124 31.55 -12.67 1.39
N LEU A 125 31.54 -13.25 2.60
CA LEU A 125 31.01 -12.62 3.81
C LEU A 125 31.74 -11.32 4.13
N TRP A 126 33.07 -11.28 4.03
CA TRP A 126 33.85 -10.06 4.27
C TRP A 126 34.10 -9.24 3.00
N GLY A 127 33.34 -9.51 1.94
CA GLY A 127 33.37 -8.76 0.69
C GLY A 127 32.89 -7.30 0.84
N VAL A 128 33.15 -6.52 -0.21
CA VAL A 128 32.71 -5.12 -0.32
C VAL A 128 31.19 -5.09 -0.47
N LEU A 129 30.53 -4.15 0.22
CA LEU A 129 29.11 -3.89 0.06
C LEU A 129 28.81 -3.40 -1.36
N SER A 130 27.64 -3.73 -1.87
CA SER A 130 27.22 -3.29 -3.21
C SER A 130 26.90 -1.79 -3.20
N PRO A 131 27.13 -1.07 -4.32
CA PRO A 131 26.73 0.33 -4.41
C PRO A 131 25.22 0.46 -4.19
N GLN A 132 24.80 1.48 -3.46
CA GLN A 132 23.40 1.74 -3.19
C GLN A 132 22.71 2.09 -4.53
N ALA A 133 21.82 1.23 -4.99
CA ALA A 133 21.08 1.48 -6.23
C ALA A 133 20.08 2.63 -6.04
N SER A 134 19.76 3.34 -7.12
CA SER A 134 18.66 4.32 -7.14
C SER A 134 17.37 3.58 -6.79
N GLY A 135 16.88 3.78 -5.56
CA GLY A 135 15.65 3.18 -5.06
C GLY A 135 14.42 3.98 -5.43
N LEU A 136 13.28 3.59 -4.85
CA LEU A 136 12.05 4.39 -4.86
C LEU A 136 12.32 5.78 -4.25
N PRO A 137 11.57 6.83 -4.65
CA PRO A 137 11.74 8.19 -4.11
C PRO A 137 11.66 8.24 -2.58
N SER A 138 10.86 7.37 -1.98
CA SER A 138 10.80 7.15 -0.53
C SER A 138 10.46 5.69 -0.22
N PRO A 139 10.71 5.21 1.02
CA PRO A 139 10.13 3.95 1.47
C PRO A 139 8.61 3.97 1.34
N VAL A 140 8.03 2.84 0.91
CA VAL A 140 6.58 2.69 0.80
C VAL A 140 6.00 2.65 2.21
N LYS A 141 5.26 3.68 2.61
CA LYS A 141 4.59 3.72 3.91
C LYS A 141 3.33 2.85 3.85
N ILE A 142 3.37 1.66 4.43
CA ILE A 142 2.21 0.77 4.49
C ILE A 142 1.48 1.02 5.82
N ARG A 143 0.20 1.43 5.77
CA ARG A 143 -0.61 1.64 6.98
C ARG A 143 -0.95 0.28 7.59
N LYS A 144 -0.40 -0.04 8.76
CA LYS A 144 -0.77 -1.25 9.51
C LYS A 144 -2.22 -1.15 10.01
N ARG A 145 -2.94 -2.27 9.93
CA ARG A 145 -4.31 -2.44 10.44
C ARG A 145 -4.21 -2.68 11.95
N ASP A 146 -4.53 -1.67 12.77
CA ASP A 146 -4.58 -1.83 14.23
C ASP A 146 -5.73 -2.79 14.60
N SER A 147 -5.40 -4.04 14.91
CA SER A 147 -6.33 -5.01 15.48
C SER A 147 -6.18 -5.00 17.00
N GLU A 148 -7.12 -4.38 17.72
CA GLU A 148 -7.22 -4.48 19.17
C GLU A 148 -7.36 -5.96 19.60
N SER A 149 -6.35 -6.48 20.30
CA SER A 149 -6.46 -7.70 21.13
C SER A 149 -5.86 -7.41 22.50
N VAL A 150 -6.71 -7.45 23.51
CA VAL A 150 -6.40 -7.29 24.92
C VAL A 150 -5.64 -8.54 25.42
N GLY A 151 -4.38 -8.40 25.83
CA GLY A 151 -3.69 -9.44 26.62
C GLY A 151 -2.16 -9.44 26.61
N ASN A 152 -1.54 -8.59 27.43
CA ASN A 152 -0.20 -8.70 28.06
C ASN A 152 0.81 -9.75 27.53
N LYS A 153 1.74 -9.30 26.68
CA LYS A 153 3.21 -9.24 26.88
C LYS A 153 3.88 -8.99 25.54
N GLU A 154 3.87 -7.73 25.10
CA GLU A 154 4.74 -7.24 24.04
C GLU A 154 6.01 -6.70 24.67
N GLU A 155 7.05 -7.53 24.69
CA GLU A 155 8.44 -7.11 24.78
C GLU A 155 9.15 -7.73 23.58
N SER A 156 9.04 -7.08 22.42
CA SER A 156 9.92 -7.19 21.25
C SER A 156 9.18 -6.63 20.03
N LEU A 157 9.53 -5.41 19.59
CA LEU A 157 9.44 -4.91 18.20
C LEU A 157 9.60 -3.38 18.08
N GLN A 158 9.78 -2.65 19.18
CA GLN A 158 10.12 -1.21 19.16
C GLN A 158 11.63 -0.90 19.29
N ALA A 159 12.51 -1.89 19.08
CA ALA A 159 13.96 -1.72 19.28
C ALA A 159 14.80 -1.72 17.99
N LEU A 160 14.23 -1.38 16.82
CA LEU A 160 15.03 -1.34 15.58
C LEU A 160 15.04 -0.01 14.82
N ASP A 161 14.42 1.07 15.34
CA ASP A 161 14.46 2.37 14.65
C ASP A 161 14.73 3.58 15.57
N THR A 162 15.20 3.36 16.81
CA THR A 162 15.50 4.49 17.73
C THR A 162 16.69 4.23 18.67
N ALA A 163 17.81 3.74 18.11
CA ALA A 163 19.07 3.71 18.84
C ALA A 163 20.17 4.48 18.09
N LEU A 164 20.07 5.81 18.12
CA LEU A 164 21.08 6.85 17.89
C LEU A 164 20.29 8.19 17.85
N PHE A 165 20.27 9.10 18.82
CA PHE A 165 21.29 9.63 19.72
C PHE A 165 20.64 10.11 21.03
N GLU A 166 21.09 9.63 22.18
CA GLU A 166 21.18 10.47 23.38
C GLU A 166 22.67 10.51 23.75
N VAL A 167 23.35 11.57 23.30
CA VAL A 167 24.54 12.06 23.98
C VAL A 167 24.12 13.39 24.57
N ASP A 168 24.07 13.40 25.89
CA ASP A 168 24.14 14.58 26.74
C ASP A 168 25.34 15.40 26.30
N ASP A 169 25.12 16.60 25.76
CA ASP A 169 26.18 17.60 25.66
C ASP A 169 25.66 18.93 26.21
N GLY A 170 26.22 19.29 27.36
CA GLY A 170 26.42 20.68 27.71
C GLY A 170 27.23 21.36 26.59
N GLU A 171 26.61 22.34 25.97
CA GLU A 171 27.17 23.60 25.49
C GLU A 171 28.62 23.59 24.95
N GLN A 172 28.81 23.69 23.63
CA GLN A 172 29.64 24.73 22.98
C GLN A 172 29.65 24.67 21.44
N ILE A 173 29.17 25.78 20.83
CA ILE A 173 29.79 26.57 19.74
C ILE A 173 29.96 25.95 18.31
N LEU A 174 29.10 26.46 17.40
CA LEU A 174 29.32 26.97 16.02
C LEU A 174 30.26 26.22 15.04
N SER A 175 29.69 25.73 13.92
CA SER A 175 29.70 26.41 12.59
C SER A 175 29.39 25.43 11.43
N GLU A 176 28.58 25.90 10.48
CA GLU A 176 28.28 25.23 9.21
C GLU A 176 29.50 25.24 8.28
N ASP A 177 29.77 24.10 7.60
CA ASP A 177 30.11 24.16 6.18
C ASP A 177 29.84 22.84 5.44
N ARG A 178 29.31 22.97 4.23
CA ARG A 178 28.73 21.91 3.40
C ARG A 178 29.81 21.21 2.57
N ARG A 179 30.18 19.96 2.89
CA ARG A 179 30.87 19.04 1.96
C ARG A 179 30.40 17.59 2.13
N GLN A 180 30.23 16.91 1.00
CA GLN A 180 29.93 15.48 0.80
C GLN A 180 30.03 14.59 2.05
N ASN A 181 28.88 14.19 2.61
CA ASN A 181 28.85 13.16 3.65
C ASN A 181 28.92 11.77 3.02
N SER A 182 30.13 11.29 2.75
CA SER A 182 30.42 9.87 2.93
C SER A 182 30.34 9.59 4.43
N THR A 183 29.25 8.98 4.89
CA THR A 183 29.13 8.53 6.27
C THR A 183 30.20 7.48 6.55
N LEU A 184 31.28 7.89 7.21
CA LEU A 184 32.32 6.98 7.70
C LEU A 184 31.71 6.17 8.85
N GLN A 185 31.25 4.95 8.56
CA GLN A 185 30.87 4.00 9.60
C GLN A 185 32.10 3.64 10.44
N HIS A 186 31.92 3.72 11.77
CA HIS A 186 32.97 3.56 12.76
C HIS A 186 33.57 2.14 12.71
N ARG A 187 34.87 2.01 12.41
CA ARG A 187 35.61 0.75 12.56
C ARG A 187 35.93 0.53 14.04
N GLN A 188 35.05 -0.16 14.78
CA GLN A 188 35.38 -0.77 16.08
C GLN A 188 35.48 -2.29 15.84
N SER A 189 36.68 -2.89 15.76
CA SER A 189 37.60 -3.28 16.84
C SER A 189 37.02 -4.23 17.89
N SER A 190 37.15 -5.53 17.57
CA SER A 190 37.45 -6.66 18.47
C SER A 190 36.49 -7.03 19.61
N SER A 191 35.42 -7.74 19.26
CA SER A 191 35.00 -8.99 19.92
C SER A 191 34.25 -9.83 18.89
N SER A 192 34.85 -10.93 18.40
CA SER A 192 34.34 -11.82 17.33
C SER A 192 33.52 -11.08 16.26
N SER A 193 34.17 -10.41 15.31
CA SER A 193 33.47 -9.66 14.26
C SER A 193 32.44 -10.56 13.57
N THR A 194 31.16 -10.30 13.81
CA THR A 194 30.03 -10.93 13.13
C THR A 194 29.56 -10.00 12.02
N ARG A 195 29.08 -10.58 10.92
CA ARG A 195 28.41 -9.83 9.86
C ARG A 195 27.02 -10.43 9.59
N THR A 196 26.05 -9.57 9.35
CA THR A 196 24.70 -10.00 9.02
C THR A 196 24.66 -10.60 7.60
N LEU A 197 24.06 -11.77 7.49
CA LEU A 197 23.82 -12.50 6.25
C LEU A 197 22.31 -12.75 6.11
N TYR A 198 21.78 -12.36 4.96
CA TYR A 198 20.41 -12.63 4.53
C TYR A 198 20.43 -13.83 3.59
N ILE A 199 19.73 -14.90 3.94
CA ILE A 199 19.51 -16.05 3.06
C ILE A 199 18.04 -16.03 2.67
N THR A 200 17.80 -16.01 1.37
CA THR A 200 16.45 -15.88 0.82
C THR A 200 16.19 -16.96 -0.21
N VAL A 201 14.98 -17.53 -0.20
CA VAL A 201 14.57 -18.59 -1.12
C VAL A 201 13.19 -18.26 -1.67
N ASN A 202 13.02 -18.37 -2.98
CA ASN A 202 11.73 -18.32 -3.67
C ASN A 202 11.53 -19.60 -4.48
N THR A 203 10.36 -20.22 -4.35
CA THR A 203 9.98 -21.43 -5.09
C THR A 203 9.29 -20.99 -6.38
N CYS A 204 9.83 -21.34 -7.53
CA CYS A 204 9.31 -20.92 -8.83
C CYS A 204 8.34 -21.94 -9.45
N THR A 205 8.53 -23.23 -9.18
CA THR A 205 7.55 -24.28 -9.51
C THR A 205 7.52 -25.32 -8.40
N GLN A 206 6.37 -25.98 -8.24
CA GLN A 206 6.16 -27.03 -7.25
C GLN A 206 5.61 -28.31 -7.92
N PRO A 207 5.76 -29.49 -7.28
CA PRO A 207 5.19 -30.73 -7.76
C PRO A 207 3.67 -30.65 -7.97
N GLU A 208 3.19 -31.30 -9.02
CA GLU A 208 1.77 -31.34 -9.37
C GLU A 208 1.07 -32.52 -8.70
N ALA A 209 -0.17 -32.33 -8.28
CA ALA A 209 -0.99 -33.39 -7.72
C ALA A 209 -1.32 -34.46 -8.77
N ILE A 210 -1.19 -35.75 -8.40
CA ILE A 210 -1.52 -36.89 -9.28
C ILE A 210 -3.06 -37.07 -9.42
N GLY A 211 -3.84 -36.54 -8.48
CA GLY A 211 -5.30 -36.67 -8.45
C GLY A 211 -6.03 -35.33 -8.24
N ALA A 212 -7.32 -35.30 -8.59
CA ALA A 212 -8.20 -34.19 -8.27
C ALA A 212 -8.44 -34.11 -6.75
N ASN A 213 -8.54 -32.90 -6.20
CA ASN A 213 -8.78 -32.59 -4.77
C ASN A 213 -7.61 -32.85 -3.81
N VAL A 214 -6.38 -32.96 -4.30
CA VAL A 214 -5.20 -32.95 -3.44
C VAL A 214 -4.85 -31.48 -3.13
N MET A 215 -4.54 -31.18 -1.86
CA MET A 215 -4.10 -29.85 -1.42
C MET A 215 -2.78 -29.44 -2.10
N ALA A 216 -2.32 -28.20 -1.87
CA ALA A 216 -1.00 -27.79 -2.30
C ALA A 216 0.09 -28.70 -1.71
N PRO A 217 1.18 -28.98 -2.45
CA PRO A 217 2.29 -29.78 -1.95
C PRO A 217 2.92 -29.14 -0.71
N SER A 218 3.62 -29.95 0.10
CA SER A 218 4.38 -29.42 1.21
C SER A 218 5.45 -28.47 0.68
N GLN A 219 5.72 -27.43 1.46
CA GLN A 219 6.73 -26.43 1.14
C GLN A 219 8.14 -27.03 1.27
N LEU A 220 9.13 -26.39 0.64
CA LEU A 220 10.54 -26.74 0.83
C LEU A 220 10.97 -26.41 2.27
N GLU A 221 12.02 -27.08 2.73
CA GLU A 221 12.65 -26.83 4.02
C GLU A 221 14.10 -26.36 3.82
N LEU A 222 14.48 -25.32 4.57
CA LEU A 222 15.80 -24.72 4.56
C LEU A 222 16.55 -25.08 5.85
N TYR A 223 17.70 -25.72 5.72
CA TYR A 223 18.59 -26.08 6.83
C TYR A 223 19.85 -25.23 6.77
N ILE A 224 20.25 -24.62 7.88
CA ILE A 224 21.43 -23.73 7.93
C ILE A 224 22.38 -24.19 9.04
N SER A 225 23.68 -24.28 8.73
CA SER A 225 24.76 -24.57 9.68
C SER A 225 25.90 -23.55 9.54
N GLN A 226 26.46 -23.11 10.67
CA GLN A 226 27.69 -22.30 10.73
C GLN A 226 28.91 -23.12 11.22
N SER A 227 28.78 -24.44 11.27
CA SER A 227 29.81 -25.34 11.81
C SER A 227 30.50 -26.08 10.68
N GLU A 228 31.84 -26.03 10.65
CA GLU A 228 32.64 -26.84 9.73
C GLU A 228 32.43 -28.36 9.91
N LYS A 229 31.84 -28.78 11.04
CA LYS A 229 31.49 -30.18 11.30
C LYS A 229 30.24 -30.63 10.53
N ASN A 230 29.46 -29.71 9.98
CA ASN A 230 28.25 -30.00 9.22
C ASN A 230 28.19 -29.15 7.95
N THR A 231 28.96 -29.57 6.93
CA THR A 231 29.04 -28.89 5.64
C THR A 231 27.85 -29.16 4.71
N ASN A 232 27.01 -30.15 5.05
CA ASN A 232 25.84 -30.57 4.27
C ASN A 232 24.62 -30.71 5.20
N PRO A 233 24.07 -29.58 5.70
CA PRO A 233 22.92 -29.61 6.59
C PRO A 233 21.68 -30.15 5.86
N GLY A 234 20.79 -30.80 6.59
CA GLY A 234 19.63 -31.50 6.05
C GLY A 234 18.99 -32.49 7.03
N PRO A 235 17.92 -33.16 6.61
CA PRO A 235 17.23 -34.15 7.41
C PRO A 235 18.16 -35.32 7.76
N GLY A 236 18.19 -35.70 9.04
CA GLY A 236 19.03 -36.80 9.55
C GLY A 236 20.44 -36.40 10.01
N GLN A 237 20.84 -35.13 9.87
CA GLN A 237 22.05 -34.59 10.48
C GLN A 237 21.82 -34.14 11.93
N ASP A 238 22.90 -33.93 12.69
CA ASP A 238 22.82 -33.51 14.10
C ASP A 238 22.08 -32.18 14.25
N ALA A 239 20.91 -32.23 14.91
CA ALA A 239 20.04 -31.08 15.14
C ALA A 239 20.68 -29.98 16.00
N SER A 240 21.74 -30.27 16.76
CA SER A 240 22.46 -29.24 17.53
C SER A 240 23.37 -28.37 16.64
N LEU A 241 23.72 -28.85 15.44
CA LEU A 241 24.62 -28.18 14.52
C LEU A 241 23.89 -27.43 13.39
N GLN A 242 22.56 -27.51 13.33
CA GLN A 242 21.77 -26.88 12.28
C GLN A 242 20.46 -26.29 12.81
N LYS A 243 19.92 -25.33 12.07
CA LYS A 243 18.57 -24.80 12.28
C LYS A 243 17.73 -25.06 11.04
N ALA A 244 16.50 -25.54 11.23
CA ALA A 244 15.55 -25.80 10.16
C ALA A 244 14.52 -24.67 10.09
N TYR A 245 14.18 -24.25 8.88
CA TYR A 245 13.19 -23.22 8.57
C TYR A 245 12.27 -23.77 7.49
N GLN A 246 10.96 -23.72 7.70
CA GLN A 246 9.99 -24.09 6.66
C GLN A 246 9.69 -22.86 5.80
N LEU A 247 9.61 -23.05 4.49
CA LEU A 247 9.13 -22.00 3.59
C LEU A 247 7.63 -21.79 3.79
N GLU A 248 7.19 -20.54 3.67
CA GLU A 248 5.79 -20.15 3.73
C GLU A 248 5.38 -19.53 2.39
N GLY A 249 4.28 -20.00 1.80
CA GLY A 249 3.81 -19.48 0.52
C GLY A 249 4.88 -19.50 -0.59
N GLY A 250 5.81 -20.45 -0.54
CA GLY A 250 6.89 -20.61 -1.48
C GLY A 250 8.11 -19.74 -1.21
N ALA A 251 8.15 -18.96 -0.12
CA ALA A 251 9.27 -18.07 0.20
C ALA A 251 9.84 -18.30 1.60
N ALA A 252 11.11 -17.97 1.79
CA ALA A 252 11.75 -17.84 3.11
C ALA A 252 12.77 -16.72 3.10
N VAL A 253 12.80 -15.95 4.20
CA VAL A 253 13.79 -14.90 4.45
C VAL A 253 14.39 -15.14 5.84
N VAL A 254 15.64 -15.59 5.88
CA VAL A 254 16.36 -15.86 7.13
C VAL A 254 17.49 -14.86 7.30
N THR A 255 17.50 -14.19 8.44
CA THR A 255 18.58 -13.27 8.82
C THR A 255 19.41 -13.90 9.93
N LEU A 256 20.73 -13.93 9.77
CA LEU A 256 21.64 -14.46 10.79
C LEU A 256 22.95 -13.67 10.84
N ASN A 257 23.57 -13.66 12.02
CA ASN A 257 24.90 -13.09 12.21
C ASN A 257 25.93 -14.21 12.04
N ALA A 258 26.73 -14.13 10.97
CA ALA A 258 27.75 -15.09 10.60
C ALA A 258 29.14 -14.61 11.02
N THR A 259 29.99 -15.54 11.46
CA THR A 259 31.41 -15.28 11.78
C THR A 259 32.39 -15.87 10.76
N GLY A 260 31.90 -16.79 9.92
CA GLY A 260 32.70 -17.53 8.94
C GLY A 260 31.81 -18.19 7.88
N ASP A 261 32.24 -19.34 7.35
CA ASP A 261 31.51 -20.08 6.32
C ASP A 261 30.11 -20.50 6.81
N VAL A 262 29.12 -20.33 5.94
CA VAL A 262 27.74 -20.74 6.21
C VAL A 262 27.34 -21.82 5.21
N PHE A 263 26.93 -22.98 5.71
CA PHE A 263 26.44 -24.10 4.91
C PHE A 263 24.92 -24.14 4.94
N ILE A 264 24.31 -24.43 3.80
CA ILE A 264 22.88 -24.33 3.58
C ILE A 264 22.41 -25.58 2.84
N GLY A 265 21.29 -26.15 3.25
CA GLY A 265 20.67 -27.32 2.63
C GLY A 265 19.23 -27.02 2.30
N LEU A 266 18.86 -27.14 1.02
CA LEU A 266 17.49 -26.98 0.58
C LEU A 266 16.88 -28.35 0.31
N THR A 267 15.85 -28.71 1.05
CA THR A 267 15.27 -30.06 1.07
C THR A 267 13.83 -30.04 0.58
N GLY A 268 13.50 -30.98 -0.32
CA GLY A 268 12.12 -31.31 -0.68
C GLY A 268 11.66 -32.57 0.04
N LEU A 269 10.52 -32.53 0.73
CA LEU A 269 9.96 -33.72 1.39
C LEU A 269 9.56 -34.77 0.35
N ASN A 270 9.64 -36.04 0.72
CA ASN A 270 9.23 -37.13 -0.17
C ASN A 270 7.71 -37.26 -0.17
N MET A 271 7.06 -36.93 -1.29
CA MET A 271 5.61 -36.96 -1.46
C MET A 271 5.16 -37.75 -2.69
N THR A 272 6.00 -38.67 -3.20
CA THR A 272 5.80 -39.35 -4.48
C THR A 272 4.52 -40.19 -4.57
N SER A 273 3.85 -40.43 -3.44
CA SER A 273 2.55 -41.09 -3.38
C SER A 273 1.41 -40.22 -3.94
N ASN A 274 1.49 -38.90 -3.77
CA ASN A 274 0.40 -37.98 -4.08
C ASN A 274 0.78 -36.92 -5.14
N TYR A 275 2.09 -36.68 -5.35
CA TYR A 275 2.58 -35.62 -6.24
C TYR A 275 3.66 -36.12 -7.19
N THR A 276 3.70 -35.53 -8.38
CA THR A 276 4.65 -35.82 -9.45
C THR A 276 5.43 -34.55 -9.83
N GLY A 277 6.68 -34.74 -10.26
CA GLY A 277 7.59 -33.64 -10.60
C GLY A 277 8.45 -33.17 -9.43
N ALA A 278 9.18 -32.09 -9.67
CA ALA A 278 10.19 -31.54 -8.78
C ALA A 278 9.91 -30.06 -8.48
N TRP A 279 10.52 -29.55 -7.41
CA TRP A 279 10.53 -28.11 -7.16
C TRP A 279 11.60 -27.44 -8.02
N ASN A 280 11.30 -26.26 -8.55
CA ASN A 280 12.31 -25.33 -9.06
C ASN A 280 12.37 -24.17 -8.08
N ALA A 281 13.55 -23.85 -7.55
CA ALA A 281 13.73 -22.80 -6.56
C ALA A 281 14.90 -21.89 -6.90
N GLU A 282 14.78 -20.64 -6.51
CA GLU A 282 15.79 -19.60 -6.59
C GLU A 282 16.28 -19.29 -5.17
N ILE A 283 17.55 -19.55 -4.90
CA ILE A 283 18.19 -19.27 -3.60
C ILE A 283 19.26 -18.20 -3.78
N ALA A 284 19.31 -17.24 -2.86
CA ALA A 284 20.27 -16.15 -2.88
C ALA A 284 20.75 -15.83 -1.46
N ALA A 285 22.00 -15.39 -1.36
CA ALA A 285 22.60 -14.90 -0.13
C ALA A 285 23.10 -13.45 -0.32
N SER A 286 22.88 -12.59 0.68
CA SER A 286 23.29 -11.19 0.63
C SER A 286 23.81 -10.70 1.97
N ILE A 287 24.85 -9.87 1.93
CA ILE A 287 25.36 -9.09 3.08
C ILE A 287 24.86 -7.65 3.10
N ASP A 288 24.08 -7.25 2.09
CA ASP A 288 23.58 -5.88 1.91
C ASP A 288 22.11 -5.77 2.37
N ALA A 289 21.20 -6.53 1.76
CA ALA A 289 19.78 -6.64 2.13
C ALA A 289 19.16 -7.91 1.52
N PRO A 290 17.95 -8.33 1.93
CA PRO A 290 17.28 -9.49 1.34
C PRO A 290 17.18 -9.42 -0.19
N TYR A 291 17.60 -10.48 -0.88
CA TYR A 291 17.50 -10.55 -2.34
C TYR A 291 16.06 -10.82 -2.80
N HIS A 292 15.36 -11.76 -2.13
CA HIS A 292 13.91 -11.90 -2.21
C HIS A 292 13.27 -11.36 -0.94
N TYR A 293 12.08 -10.75 -1.05
CA TYR A 293 11.37 -10.25 0.11
C TYR A 293 9.86 -10.45 0.01
N TYR A 294 9.18 -10.63 1.14
CA TYR A 294 7.72 -10.70 1.20
C TYR A 294 7.17 -10.02 2.45
N HIS A 295 6.00 -9.38 2.31
CA HIS A 295 5.21 -8.82 3.40
C HIS A 295 4.04 -9.75 3.72
N GLY A 296 4.23 -10.66 4.67
CA GLY A 296 3.20 -11.64 5.05
C GLY A 296 2.00 -11.06 5.81
N ASP A 297 2.20 -9.95 6.51
CA ASP A 297 1.17 -9.35 7.39
C ASP A 297 0.42 -8.19 6.76
N GLU A 298 0.89 -7.70 5.62
CA GLU A 298 0.46 -6.42 5.06
C GLU A 298 -0.05 -6.56 3.62
N GLU A 299 -1.30 -6.14 3.43
CA GLU A 299 -1.87 -5.89 2.11
C GLU A 299 -1.52 -4.46 1.71
N ASN A 300 -0.99 -4.26 0.50
CA ASN A 300 -0.79 -2.91 -0.06
C ASN A 300 -1.54 -2.73 -1.39
N LEU A 301 -2.65 -3.46 -1.53
CA LEU A 301 -3.52 -3.43 -2.69
C LEU A 301 -4.96 -3.32 -2.20
N VAL A 302 -5.71 -2.43 -2.82
CA VAL A 302 -7.03 -2.01 -2.36
C VAL A 302 -7.98 -2.00 -3.54
N LEU A 303 -9.17 -2.59 -3.37
CA LEU A 303 -10.21 -2.60 -4.39
C LEU A 303 -10.86 -1.23 -4.52
N VAL A 304 -10.78 -0.63 -5.71
CA VAL A 304 -11.59 0.56 -6.01
C VAL A 304 -13.01 0.11 -6.34
N ASP A 305 -13.17 -0.67 -7.40
CA ASP A 305 -14.44 -1.29 -7.81
C ASP A 305 -14.22 -2.39 -8.87
N SER A 306 -15.24 -3.21 -9.11
CA SER A 306 -15.28 -4.26 -10.14
C SER A 306 -16.62 -4.26 -10.88
N ASP A 307 -16.61 -4.69 -12.14
CA ASP A 307 -17.81 -5.02 -12.89
C ASP A 307 -17.87 -6.54 -13.18
N SER A 308 -18.62 -6.96 -14.21
CA SER A 308 -18.76 -8.36 -14.57
C SER A 308 -17.54 -8.96 -15.29
N ALA A 309 -16.63 -8.12 -15.82
CA ALA A 309 -15.52 -8.57 -16.66
C ALA A 309 -14.18 -7.86 -16.37
N SER A 310 -14.16 -6.85 -15.51
CA SER A 310 -13.00 -6.01 -15.23
C SER A 310 -12.96 -5.53 -13.78
N VAL A 311 -11.78 -5.05 -13.37
CA VAL A 311 -11.53 -4.56 -12.02
C VAL A 311 -10.53 -3.41 -12.05
N LEU A 312 -10.66 -2.51 -11.08
CA LEU A 312 -9.70 -1.44 -10.80
C LEU A 312 -9.22 -1.56 -9.36
N LEU A 313 -7.90 -1.72 -9.21
CA LEU A 313 -7.22 -1.78 -7.92
C LEU A 313 -6.23 -0.62 -7.81
N VAL A 314 -5.91 -0.21 -6.58
CA VAL A 314 -4.90 0.80 -6.29
C VAL A 314 -4.01 0.40 -5.12
N THR A 315 -2.80 0.94 -5.06
CA THR A 315 -1.96 0.87 -3.85
C THR A 315 -2.50 1.80 -2.75
N SER A 316 -1.97 1.64 -1.54
CA SER A 316 -2.06 2.69 -0.52
C SER A 316 -1.34 3.97 -0.96
N ASP A 317 -1.58 5.06 -0.23
CA ASP A 317 -0.87 6.34 -0.41
C ASP A 317 0.66 6.08 -0.36
N LEU A 318 1.39 6.37 -1.44
CA LEU A 318 2.83 6.03 -1.54
C LEU A 318 3.71 6.99 -0.74
N THR A 319 3.25 8.23 -0.57
CA THR A 319 3.87 9.22 0.29
C THR A 319 2.81 10.08 0.96
N THR A 320 3.19 10.66 2.09
CA THR A 320 2.45 11.71 2.79
C THR A 320 3.14 13.07 2.65
N ASP A 321 4.22 13.12 1.88
CA ASP A 321 4.99 14.33 1.59
C ASP A 321 4.35 15.07 0.41
N ASN A 322 4.26 16.39 0.52
CA ASN A 322 3.72 17.28 -0.50
C ASN A 322 4.83 18.12 -1.19
N GLY A 323 6.11 17.80 -0.96
CA GLY A 323 7.29 18.45 -1.54
C GLY A 323 7.82 17.75 -2.80
N SER A 324 9.13 17.83 -3.07
CA SER A 324 9.73 17.26 -4.28
C SER A 324 9.52 15.74 -4.44
N ILE A 325 9.42 15.02 -3.32
CA ILE A 325 9.13 13.58 -3.30
C ILE A 325 7.76 13.27 -3.93
N TYR A 326 6.78 14.16 -3.75
CA TYR A 326 5.46 14.03 -4.38
C TYR A 326 5.59 14.02 -5.91
N ASP A 327 6.28 15.01 -6.47
CA ASP A 327 6.47 15.15 -7.91
C ASP A 327 7.27 13.99 -8.50
N GLU A 328 8.27 13.48 -7.77
CA GLU A 328 9.02 12.29 -8.17
C GLU A 328 8.10 11.07 -8.27
N TRP A 329 7.24 10.83 -7.29
CA TRP A 329 6.28 9.73 -7.32
C TRP A 329 5.24 9.86 -8.45
N VAL A 330 4.68 11.05 -8.65
CA VAL A 330 3.67 11.28 -9.70
C VAL A 330 4.24 11.04 -11.10
N ASN A 331 5.49 11.44 -11.33
CA ASN A 331 6.16 11.31 -12.62
C ASN A 331 6.92 9.99 -12.80
N LEU A 332 6.93 9.12 -11.78
CA LEU A 332 7.63 7.85 -11.83
C LEU A 332 6.92 6.87 -12.78
N ALA A 333 7.70 6.11 -13.55
CA ALA A 333 7.16 4.95 -14.25
C ALA A 333 6.65 3.93 -13.23
N PRO A 334 5.44 3.35 -13.38
CA PRO A 334 4.83 2.45 -12.39
C PRO A 334 5.79 1.34 -11.93
N PRO A 335 6.26 1.37 -10.66
CA PRO A 335 7.28 0.45 -10.16
C PRO A 335 6.71 -0.91 -9.72
N PHE A 336 5.43 -0.96 -9.34
CA PHE A 336 4.79 -2.19 -8.91
C PHE A 336 4.21 -2.96 -10.10
N THR A 337 4.04 -4.26 -9.92
CA THR A 337 3.29 -5.18 -10.77
C THR A 337 2.27 -5.92 -9.90
N MET A 338 1.41 -6.73 -10.50
CA MET A 338 0.51 -7.58 -9.74
C MET A 338 0.24 -8.90 -10.47
N PHE A 339 -0.23 -9.87 -9.69
CA PHE A 339 -0.65 -11.17 -10.15
C PHE A 339 -2.06 -11.45 -9.65
N ALA A 340 -2.87 -12.14 -10.44
CA ALA A 340 -4.21 -12.56 -10.05
C ALA A 340 -4.56 -13.93 -10.60
N SER A 341 -5.36 -14.67 -9.83
CA SER A 341 -5.88 -15.99 -10.18
C SER A 341 -7.26 -16.18 -9.55
N LYS A 342 -8.13 -16.97 -10.18
CA LYS A 342 -9.41 -17.38 -9.57
C LYS A 342 -9.17 -18.05 -8.23
N THR A 343 -10.02 -17.78 -7.23
CA THR A 343 -9.88 -18.41 -5.90
C THR A 343 -10.09 -19.92 -5.91
N ILE A 344 -10.79 -20.44 -6.92
CA ILE A 344 -11.00 -21.87 -7.13
C ILE A 344 -9.78 -22.57 -7.75
N ASN A 345 -8.86 -21.82 -8.38
CA ASN A 345 -7.65 -22.40 -8.95
C ASN A 345 -6.56 -22.49 -7.88
N SER A 346 -5.93 -23.66 -7.77
CA SER A 346 -4.85 -23.95 -6.83
C SER A 346 -3.45 -23.79 -7.42
N SER A 347 -3.30 -23.32 -8.67
CA SER A 347 -2.00 -23.22 -9.35
C SER A 347 -0.96 -22.38 -8.58
N THR A 348 -1.41 -21.33 -7.89
CA THR A 348 -0.56 -20.46 -7.05
C THR A 348 -0.61 -20.83 -5.57
N ALA A 349 -1.34 -21.88 -5.18
CA ALA A 349 -1.45 -22.30 -3.79
C ALA A 349 -0.10 -22.85 -3.31
N GLY A 350 0.48 -22.25 -2.28
CA GLY A 350 1.84 -22.58 -1.82
C GLY A 350 2.93 -21.78 -2.53
N LEU A 351 2.60 -20.82 -3.39
CA LEU A 351 3.55 -19.93 -4.09
C LEU A 351 3.20 -18.45 -3.91
N GLN A 352 2.32 -18.11 -2.97
CA GLN A 352 1.75 -16.76 -2.82
C GLN A 352 2.77 -15.67 -2.46
N TYR A 353 3.89 -16.03 -1.84
CA TYR A 353 4.96 -15.10 -1.44
C TYR A 353 6.20 -15.19 -2.35
N SER A 354 6.18 -16.07 -3.34
CA SER A 354 7.28 -16.24 -4.28
C SER A 354 7.04 -15.47 -5.57
N TYR A 355 7.83 -14.42 -5.82
CA TYR A 355 7.72 -13.62 -7.04
C TYR A 355 7.85 -14.50 -8.31
N CYS A 356 8.88 -15.34 -8.38
CA CYS A 356 9.10 -16.20 -9.54
C CYS A 356 8.03 -17.31 -9.66
N GLY A 357 7.43 -17.73 -8.54
CA GLY A 357 6.32 -18.68 -8.51
C GLY A 357 5.06 -18.08 -9.12
N LEU A 358 4.71 -16.86 -8.69
CA LEU A 358 3.60 -16.10 -9.24
C LEU A 358 3.78 -15.81 -10.73
N GLU A 359 4.99 -15.41 -11.14
CA GLU A 359 5.32 -15.13 -12.53
C GLU A 359 5.09 -16.33 -13.47
N LYS A 360 5.31 -17.56 -12.97
CA LYS A 360 5.13 -18.79 -13.76
C LYS A 360 3.72 -19.38 -13.68
N GLN A 361 3.02 -19.23 -12.56
CA GLN A 361 1.80 -20.00 -12.25
C GLN A 361 0.52 -19.16 -12.15
N ALA A 362 0.60 -17.82 -12.08
CA ALA A 362 -0.58 -16.97 -12.03
C ALA A 362 -1.32 -16.94 -13.38
N GLU A 363 -2.65 -16.94 -13.34
CA GLU A 363 -3.49 -16.90 -14.56
C GLU A 363 -3.36 -15.53 -15.27
N ILE A 364 -3.34 -14.48 -14.47
CA ILE A 364 -3.21 -13.08 -14.88
C ILE A 364 -1.93 -12.56 -14.25
N ALA A 365 -0.91 -12.36 -15.07
CA ALA A 365 0.41 -11.92 -14.63
C ALA A 365 0.75 -10.58 -15.27
N GLY A 366 1.02 -9.55 -14.45
CA GLY A 366 1.46 -8.23 -14.94
C GLY A 366 2.88 -8.24 -15.49
N THR A 367 3.68 -9.26 -15.12
CA THR A 367 5.04 -9.49 -15.61
C THR A 367 5.28 -10.97 -15.88
N ILE A 368 6.13 -11.28 -16.86
CA ILE A 368 6.60 -12.62 -17.22
C ILE A 368 8.10 -12.62 -17.56
N ASN A 369 8.71 -13.80 -17.67
CA ASN A 369 10.09 -14.00 -18.15
C ASN A 369 11.12 -13.10 -17.45
N GLY A 370 10.97 -12.92 -16.15
CA GLY A 370 11.85 -12.14 -15.33
C GLY A 370 11.60 -10.64 -15.37
N GLY A 371 10.33 -10.27 -15.39
CA GLY A 371 9.91 -8.88 -15.24
C GLY A 371 9.51 -8.15 -16.53
N GLN A 372 9.37 -8.85 -17.64
CA GLN A 372 8.82 -8.29 -18.87
C GLN A 372 7.34 -7.97 -18.64
N LYS A 373 6.96 -6.70 -18.78
CA LYS A 373 5.57 -6.25 -18.59
C LYS A 373 4.65 -6.92 -19.62
N THR A 374 3.45 -7.28 -19.21
CA THR A 374 2.40 -7.81 -20.09
C THR A 374 1.32 -6.75 -20.34
N ASP A 375 0.59 -6.90 -21.44
CA ASP A 375 -0.57 -6.06 -21.74
C ASP A 375 -1.84 -6.49 -20.99
N LYS A 376 -1.77 -7.57 -20.19
CA LYS A 376 -2.92 -8.08 -19.42
C LYS A 376 -3.35 -7.09 -18.33
N ILE A 377 -2.42 -6.27 -17.82
CA ILE A 377 -2.67 -5.34 -16.72
C ILE A 377 -2.15 -3.95 -17.09
N LYS A 378 -3.07 -3.01 -17.24
CA LYS A 378 -2.76 -1.60 -17.48
C LYS A 378 -2.39 -0.94 -16.14
N MET A 379 -1.14 -0.52 -16.03
CA MET A 379 -0.58 0.10 -14.83
C MET A 379 -0.29 1.57 -15.08
N SER A 380 -0.65 2.45 -14.15
CA SER A 380 -0.36 3.89 -14.24
C SER A 380 -0.29 4.53 -12.85
N MET A 381 0.37 5.68 -12.74
CA MET A 381 0.30 6.52 -11.55
C MET A 381 -1.01 7.30 -11.53
N THR A 382 -1.56 7.55 -10.34
CA THR A 382 -2.78 8.34 -10.14
C THR A 382 -2.70 9.08 -8.81
N THR A 383 -3.34 10.24 -8.74
CA THR A 383 -3.50 11.00 -7.49
C THR A 383 -4.91 10.89 -6.93
N ARG A 384 -5.80 10.13 -7.59
CA ARG A 384 -7.21 10.05 -7.21
C ARG A 384 -7.43 9.70 -5.74
N GLY A 385 -8.20 10.51 -5.02
CA GLY A 385 -8.44 10.38 -3.59
C GLY A 385 -8.59 11.71 -2.86
N GLU A 386 -9.10 11.65 -1.63
CA GLU A 386 -9.35 12.82 -0.77
C GLU A 386 -8.14 13.73 -0.51
N ASN A 387 -6.92 13.17 -0.52
CA ASN A 387 -5.67 13.91 -0.24
C ASN A 387 -4.80 14.14 -1.49
N ASP A 388 -5.30 13.80 -2.67
CA ASP A 388 -4.53 13.81 -3.92
C ASP A 388 -3.16 13.08 -3.84
N ALA A 389 -3.02 12.13 -2.91
CA ALA A 389 -1.77 11.43 -2.63
C ALA A 389 -1.44 10.45 -3.78
N PRO A 390 -0.17 10.36 -4.20
CA PRO A 390 0.21 9.53 -5.34
C PRO A 390 0.06 8.05 -5.00
N LYS A 391 -0.51 7.32 -5.94
CA LYS A 391 -0.81 5.88 -5.90
C LYS A 391 -0.49 5.29 -7.25
N GLN A 392 -0.31 3.97 -7.27
CA GLN A 392 -0.34 3.22 -8.52
C GLN A 392 -1.71 2.56 -8.68
N GLN A 393 -2.30 2.69 -9.87
CA GLN A 393 -3.54 2.02 -10.25
C GLN A 393 -3.27 0.85 -11.21
N PHE A 394 -4.09 -0.18 -11.09
CA PHE A 394 -4.05 -1.40 -11.89
C PHE A 394 -5.45 -1.67 -12.45
N TYR A 395 -5.55 -1.71 -13.77
CA TYR A 395 -6.77 -2.09 -14.48
C TYR A 395 -6.53 -3.32 -15.33
N PHE A 396 -7.42 -4.30 -15.25
CA PHE A 396 -7.41 -5.46 -16.14
C PHE A 396 -8.82 -5.97 -16.38
N ASP A 397 -9.00 -6.59 -17.55
CA ASP A 397 -10.27 -7.12 -18.04
C ASP A 397 -10.13 -8.62 -18.39
N GLY A 398 -11.18 -9.20 -18.98
CA GLY A 398 -11.23 -10.63 -19.30
C GLY A 398 -11.58 -11.52 -18.10
N LEU A 399 -12.16 -10.93 -17.05
CA LEU A 399 -12.67 -11.67 -15.90
C LEU A 399 -14.00 -12.35 -16.20
N THR A 400 -14.29 -13.39 -15.44
CA THR A 400 -15.57 -14.11 -15.47
C THR A 400 -16.53 -13.51 -14.44
N ALA A 401 -17.76 -13.19 -14.85
CA ALA A 401 -18.82 -12.65 -14.01
C ALA A 401 -19.10 -13.54 -12.79
N GLY A 402 -19.49 -12.92 -11.66
CA GLY A 402 -19.81 -13.61 -10.41
C GLY A 402 -18.68 -14.48 -9.82
N THR A 403 -17.43 -14.27 -10.23
CA THR A 403 -16.28 -15.07 -9.80
C THR A 403 -15.38 -14.30 -8.83
N SER A 404 -14.84 -14.99 -7.83
CA SER A 404 -13.86 -14.43 -6.90
C SER A 404 -12.42 -14.69 -7.37
N TYR A 405 -11.54 -13.72 -7.13
CA TYR A 405 -10.12 -13.77 -7.47
C TYR A 405 -9.28 -13.39 -6.26
N TYR A 406 -8.10 -14.00 -6.14
CA TYR A 406 -7.01 -13.47 -5.33
C TYR A 406 -6.17 -12.54 -6.18
N SER A 407 -5.68 -11.46 -5.57
CA SER A 407 -4.78 -10.51 -6.18
C SER A 407 -3.61 -10.22 -5.26
N ILE A 408 -2.40 -10.24 -5.82
CA ILE A 408 -1.15 -10.09 -5.09
C ILE A 408 -0.35 -8.97 -5.74
N LEU A 409 -0.03 -7.93 -4.96
CA LEU A 409 0.91 -6.89 -5.37
C LEU A 409 2.33 -7.45 -5.32
N ALA A 410 3.15 -7.04 -6.28
CA ALA A 410 4.55 -7.37 -6.31
C ALA A 410 5.38 -6.22 -6.88
N MET A 411 6.69 -6.27 -6.68
CA MET A 411 7.66 -5.37 -7.29
C MET A 411 8.77 -6.22 -7.88
N ASN A 412 9.11 -5.95 -9.13
CA ASN A 412 10.23 -6.63 -9.76
C ASN A 412 11.55 -6.07 -9.24
N GLY A 413 12.52 -6.94 -8.96
CA GLY A 413 13.86 -6.52 -8.51
C GLY A 413 14.68 -5.73 -9.54
N ASN A 414 14.23 -5.67 -10.81
CA ASN A 414 14.81 -4.80 -11.83
C ASN A 414 14.40 -3.30 -11.69
N ALA A 415 13.64 -2.94 -10.65
CA ALA A 415 13.19 -1.58 -10.42
C ALA A 415 14.29 -0.65 -9.84
N THR A 416 15.49 -1.16 -9.59
CA THR A 416 16.65 -0.35 -9.16
C THR A 416 17.78 -0.43 -10.20
N ALA A 417 18.63 0.61 -10.27
CA ALA A 417 19.61 0.83 -11.33
C ALA A 417 20.65 -0.30 -11.59
N LEU A 418 20.68 -1.35 -10.76
CA LEU A 418 21.58 -2.51 -10.87
C LEU A 418 20.92 -3.78 -11.44
N GLY A 419 19.62 -3.74 -11.72
CA GLY A 419 18.89 -4.90 -12.25
C GLY A 419 18.94 -6.13 -11.34
N ARG A 420 18.98 -7.33 -11.94
CA ARG A 420 18.98 -8.63 -11.22
C ARG A 420 20.29 -8.99 -10.53
N GLU A 421 21.35 -8.23 -10.76
CA GLU A 421 22.64 -8.42 -10.11
C GLU A 421 22.83 -7.47 -8.91
N GLY A 422 21.76 -6.76 -8.53
CA GLY A 422 21.72 -5.82 -7.42
C GLY A 422 20.96 -6.33 -6.19
N VAL A 423 21.06 -5.58 -5.10
CA VAL A 423 20.30 -5.76 -3.87
C VAL A 423 18.80 -5.73 -4.18
N GLY A 424 18.05 -6.74 -3.74
CA GLY A 424 16.61 -6.86 -4.01
C GLY A 424 16.25 -7.38 -5.42
N GLY A 425 17.20 -7.92 -6.18
CA GLY A 425 16.99 -8.43 -7.54
C GLY A 425 15.92 -9.54 -7.69
N GLY A 426 15.60 -10.24 -6.61
CA GLY A 426 14.61 -11.32 -6.56
C GLY A 426 13.15 -10.88 -6.45
N GLY A 427 12.92 -9.57 -6.31
CA GLY A 427 11.59 -8.99 -6.21
C GLY A 427 10.97 -9.08 -4.83
N GLN A 428 9.86 -8.36 -4.68
CA GLN A 428 9.13 -8.18 -3.44
C GLN A 428 7.66 -8.51 -3.65
N VAL A 429 7.02 -9.17 -2.68
CA VAL A 429 5.62 -9.59 -2.76
C VAL A 429 4.86 -9.16 -1.51
N TRP A 430 3.58 -8.81 -1.64
CA TRP A 430 2.69 -8.48 -0.52
C TRP A 430 1.64 -9.55 -0.29
N LYS A 431 0.98 -9.48 0.86
CA LYS A 431 -0.15 -10.36 1.18
C LYS A 431 -1.26 -10.25 0.13
N ALA A 432 -1.85 -11.38 -0.21
CA ALA A 432 -2.96 -11.45 -1.15
C ALA A 432 -4.22 -10.76 -0.59
N MET A 433 -4.91 -10.01 -1.42
CA MET A 433 -6.27 -9.54 -1.19
C MET A 433 -7.27 -10.32 -2.06
N THR A 434 -8.55 -10.31 -1.69
CA THR A 434 -9.61 -10.99 -2.44
C THR A 434 -10.61 -9.97 -2.95
N PHE A 435 -11.09 -10.16 -4.18
CA PHE A 435 -12.23 -9.41 -4.70
C PHE A 435 -13.14 -10.33 -5.52
N SER A 436 -14.37 -9.87 -5.77
CA SER A 436 -15.36 -10.57 -6.60
C SER A 436 -15.89 -9.65 -7.69
N THR A 437 -16.14 -10.21 -8.86
CA THR A 437 -16.83 -9.51 -9.96
C THR A 437 -18.35 -9.56 -9.78
N ILE A 438 -19.05 -8.58 -10.34
CA ILE A 438 -20.52 -8.55 -10.37
C ILE A 438 -21.06 -9.67 -11.30
N SER A 439 -22.28 -10.16 -11.08
CA SER A 439 -22.86 -11.22 -11.92
C SER A 439 -23.62 -10.67 -13.13
N ALA A 440 -24.30 -9.53 -12.96
CA ALA A 440 -25.06 -8.86 -14.02
C ALA A 440 -24.21 -7.91 -14.89
N ASP A 441 -24.66 -7.67 -16.13
CA ASP A 441 -24.02 -6.82 -17.16
C ASP A 441 -24.63 -5.40 -17.24
N ASN A 442 -25.50 -5.06 -16.31
CA ASN A 442 -26.17 -3.76 -16.17
C ASN A 442 -25.32 -2.68 -15.47
N CYS A 443 -24.05 -2.99 -15.22
CA CYS A 443 -23.10 -2.21 -14.44
C CYS A 443 -21.72 -2.35 -15.11
N ALA A 444 -21.04 -1.22 -15.35
CA ALA A 444 -19.73 -1.23 -16.00
C ALA A 444 -18.76 -0.23 -15.35
N LEU A 445 -17.48 -0.62 -15.26
CA LEU A 445 -16.44 0.16 -14.62
C LEU A 445 -15.98 1.32 -15.52
N VAL A 446 -16.07 2.55 -15.01
CA VAL A 446 -15.56 3.75 -15.69
C VAL A 446 -14.51 4.44 -14.84
N TYR A 447 -13.44 4.90 -15.48
CA TYR A 447 -12.32 5.59 -14.84
C TYR A 447 -11.60 6.50 -15.86
N ASN A 448 -10.72 7.37 -15.37
CA ASN A 448 -9.95 8.33 -16.19
C ASN A 448 -10.84 9.26 -17.03
N LEU A 449 -11.94 9.75 -16.43
CA LEU A 449 -12.78 10.78 -17.04
C LEU A 449 -12.05 12.12 -17.08
N SER A 450 -12.41 12.97 -18.04
CA SER A 450 -11.71 14.23 -18.30
C SER A 450 -12.15 15.36 -17.37
N PHE A 451 -13.45 15.46 -17.10
CA PHE A 451 -14.01 16.46 -16.21
C PHE A 451 -14.14 15.90 -14.80
N CYS A 452 -14.82 14.77 -14.61
CA CYS A 452 -14.95 14.07 -13.34
C CYS A 452 -13.76 13.13 -13.07
N ASP A 453 -12.55 13.68 -13.09
CA ASP A 453 -11.25 13.04 -12.88
C ASP A 453 -11.14 12.13 -11.62
N GLN A 454 -11.88 12.47 -10.58
CA GLN A 454 -11.91 11.71 -9.33
C GLN A 454 -12.88 10.50 -9.35
N VAL A 455 -13.59 10.25 -10.46
CA VAL A 455 -14.52 9.13 -10.64
C VAL A 455 -13.80 7.88 -11.12
N ALA A 456 -14.10 6.74 -10.48
CA ALA A 456 -13.41 5.47 -10.70
C ALA A 456 -14.19 4.26 -10.21
N TRP A 457 -15.47 4.17 -10.54
CA TRP A 457 -16.34 3.14 -10.00
C TRP A 457 -17.27 2.59 -11.07
N THR A 458 -17.97 1.52 -10.70
CA THR A 458 -18.94 0.86 -11.57
C THR A 458 -20.21 1.70 -11.63
N VAL A 459 -20.66 2.02 -12.84
CA VAL A 459 -21.83 2.87 -13.13
C VAL A 459 -22.89 2.09 -13.89
N PRO A 460 -24.17 2.48 -13.82
CA PRO A 460 -25.21 1.82 -14.60
C PRO A 460 -24.85 1.81 -16.09
N ALA A 461 -25.01 0.65 -16.70
CA ALA A 461 -24.57 0.39 -18.06
C ALA A 461 -25.58 -0.49 -18.80
N ASN A 462 -25.54 -0.44 -20.12
CA ASN A 462 -26.23 -1.41 -20.96
C ASN A 462 -25.36 -1.69 -22.20
N PRO A 463 -24.85 -2.92 -22.36
CA PRO A 463 -23.98 -3.28 -23.49
C PRO A 463 -24.70 -3.22 -24.85
N ASN A 464 -26.04 -3.22 -24.89
CA ASN A 464 -26.81 -3.06 -26.12
C ASN A 464 -26.93 -1.60 -26.56
N THR A 465 -26.78 -0.65 -25.62
CA THR A 465 -26.91 0.79 -25.87
C THR A 465 -25.55 1.42 -26.17
N PHE A 466 -24.52 1.04 -25.41
CA PHE A 466 -23.18 1.61 -25.54
C PHE A 466 -22.19 0.57 -26.08
N PRO A 467 -21.36 0.91 -27.07
CA PRO A 467 -20.46 -0.04 -27.71
C PRO A 467 -19.28 -0.45 -26.83
N ASN A 468 -18.87 0.40 -25.90
CA ASN A 468 -17.77 0.14 -24.95
C ASN A 468 -17.87 1.08 -23.73
N THR A 469 -17.06 0.79 -22.71
CA THR A 469 -17.02 1.56 -21.45
C THR A 469 -16.48 2.98 -21.62
N THR A 470 -15.62 3.23 -22.62
CA THR A 470 -15.12 4.58 -22.93
C THR A 470 -16.26 5.50 -23.38
N ALA A 471 -17.10 5.05 -24.33
CA ALA A 471 -18.24 5.81 -24.81
C ALA A 471 -19.28 6.06 -23.70
N LEU A 472 -19.48 5.08 -22.82
CA LEU A 472 -20.33 5.23 -21.62
C LEU A 472 -19.76 6.30 -20.67
N GLY A 473 -18.47 6.22 -20.38
CA GLY A 473 -17.77 7.20 -19.54
C GLY A 473 -17.83 8.62 -20.11
N GLU A 474 -17.58 8.79 -21.41
CA GLU A 474 -17.68 10.08 -22.11
C GLU A 474 -19.10 10.67 -22.05
N TRP A 475 -20.13 9.82 -22.15
CA TRP A 475 -21.51 10.26 -22.04
C TRP A 475 -21.82 10.81 -20.64
N TYR A 476 -21.45 10.08 -19.59
CA TYR A 476 -21.59 10.51 -18.20
C TYR A 476 -20.81 11.80 -17.94
N ASP A 477 -19.55 11.86 -18.37
CA ASP A 477 -18.65 12.99 -18.15
C ASP A 477 -19.15 14.26 -18.85
N ASN A 478 -19.53 14.16 -20.13
CA ASN A 478 -20.04 15.28 -20.89
C ASN A 478 -21.39 15.78 -20.35
N SER A 479 -22.32 14.87 -20.01
CA SER A 479 -23.61 15.26 -19.41
C SER A 479 -23.43 16.04 -18.11
N THR A 480 -22.51 15.56 -17.25
CA THR A 480 -22.15 16.23 -16.01
C THR A 480 -21.53 17.61 -16.28
N TYR A 481 -20.60 17.70 -17.24
CA TYR A 481 -19.96 18.95 -17.62
C TYR A 481 -20.96 19.99 -18.17
N GLN A 482 -21.97 19.57 -18.95
CA GLN A 482 -23.00 20.51 -19.43
C GLN A 482 -23.80 21.11 -18.27
N SER A 483 -24.13 20.30 -17.26
CA SER A 483 -24.83 20.77 -16.05
C SER A 483 -23.96 21.74 -15.25
N TYR A 484 -22.67 21.42 -15.10
CA TYR A 484 -21.69 22.25 -14.40
C TYR A 484 -21.54 23.67 -14.99
N LYS A 485 -21.69 23.84 -16.32
CA LYS A 485 -21.61 25.15 -16.97
C LYS A 485 -22.64 26.15 -16.44
N TYR A 486 -23.84 25.68 -16.07
CA TYR A 486 -24.87 26.56 -15.51
C TYR A 486 -24.45 27.09 -14.14
N PHE A 487 -23.88 26.22 -13.30
CA PHE A 487 -23.30 26.62 -12.03
C PHE A 487 -22.15 27.62 -12.20
N LYS A 488 -21.23 27.40 -13.14
CA LYS A 488 -20.15 28.38 -13.42
C LYS A 488 -20.69 29.75 -13.77
N LYS A 489 -21.78 29.83 -14.54
CA LYS A 489 -22.44 31.11 -14.85
C LYS A 489 -23.04 31.77 -13.61
N ALA A 490 -23.61 31.00 -12.68
CA ALA A 490 -24.12 31.52 -11.43
C ALA A 490 -22.98 31.99 -10.49
N LEU A 491 -21.93 31.19 -10.35
CA LEU A 491 -20.74 31.53 -9.55
C LEU A 491 -20.04 32.79 -10.09
N ALA A 492 -20.03 32.99 -11.41
CA ALA A 492 -19.47 34.19 -12.04
C ALA A 492 -20.21 35.49 -11.67
N GLN A 493 -21.45 35.41 -11.15
CA GLN A 493 -22.16 36.59 -10.64
C GLN A 493 -21.77 36.95 -9.20
N ILE A 494 -21.03 36.07 -8.51
CA ILE A 494 -20.50 36.33 -7.19
C ILE A 494 -19.16 37.07 -7.32
N PRO A 495 -18.95 38.17 -6.59
CA PRO A 495 -17.68 38.90 -6.61
C PRO A 495 -16.59 38.11 -5.86
N CYS A 496 -16.02 37.11 -6.53
CA CYS A 496 -15.01 36.20 -5.97
C CYS A 496 -13.65 36.85 -5.74
N ASN A 497 -13.30 37.86 -6.55
CA ASN A 497 -12.05 38.62 -6.43
C ASN A 497 -12.36 40.02 -5.91
N THR A 498 -12.55 40.12 -4.59
CA THR A 498 -12.93 41.35 -3.90
C THR A 498 -12.10 41.52 -2.61
N THR A 499 -12.17 42.71 -2.01
CA THR A 499 -11.47 43.02 -0.75
C THR A 499 -11.93 42.10 0.38
N SER A 500 -11.07 41.83 1.37
CA SER A 500 -11.39 40.95 2.52
C SER A 500 -12.68 41.32 3.25
N SER A 501 -13.03 42.60 3.29
CA SER A 501 -14.28 43.12 3.88
C SER A 501 -15.56 42.85 3.08
N ALA A 502 -15.44 42.44 1.81
CA ALA A 502 -16.55 42.22 0.89
C ALA A 502 -16.66 40.75 0.43
N GLN A 503 -15.78 39.87 0.92
CA GLN A 503 -15.86 38.44 0.68
C GLN A 503 -17.06 37.84 1.40
N TYR A 504 -17.69 36.84 0.79
CA TYR A 504 -18.86 36.17 1.39
C TYR A 504 -18.49 35.26 2.57
N SER A 505 -17.20 34.93 2.72
CA SER A 505 -16.66 34.12 3.80
C SER A 505 -15.18 34.47 4.02
N LEU A 506 -14.73 34.38 5.28
CA LEU A 506 -13.32 34.52 5.66
C LEU A 506 -12.55 33.20 5.60
N ALA A 507 -13.26 32.07 5.54
CA ALA A 507 -12.68 30.73 5.57
C ALA A 507 -12.86 29.97 4.24
N GLN A 508 -13.75 30.45 3.36
CA GLN A 508 -14.09 29.81 2.10
C GLN A 508 -14.03 30.84 0.98
N ASN A 509 -13.78 30.35 -0.24
CA ASN A 509 -13.68 31.20 -1.41
C ASN A 509 -14.32 30.50 -2.63
N CYS A 510 -14.41 31.22 -3.74
CA CYS A 510 -15.08 30.65 -4.92
C CYS A 510 -14.36 29.41 -5.47
N THR A 511 -13.06 29.24 -5.26
CA THR A 511 -12.34 28.02 -5.65
C THR A 511 -12.79 26.83 -4.82
N SER A 512 -12.96 26.98 -3.50
CA SER A 512 -13.46 25.91 -2.64
C SER A 512 -14.94 25.60 -2.91
N CYS A 513 -15.77 26.61 -3.16
CA CYS A 513 -17.16 26.41 -3.61
C CYS A 513 -17.21 25.67 -4.95
N ASP A 514 -16.37 26.04 -5.91
CA ASP A 514 -16.29 25.42 -7.22
C ASP A 514 -15.89 23.94 -7.15
N ALA A 515 -14.85 23.63 -6.35
CA ALA A 515 -14.42 22.27 -6.10
C ALA A 515 -15.50 21.46 -5.39
N ALA A 516 -16.12 21.98 -4.33
CA ALA A 516 -17.19 21.30 -3.60
C ALA A 516 -18.39 20.99 -4.50
N TYR A 517 -18.80 21.93 -5.35
CA TYR A 517 -19.89 21.72 -6.30
C TYR A 517 -19.51 20.69 -7.38
N LYS A 518 -18.30 20.75 -7.93
CA LYS A 518 -17.81 19.75 -8.90
C LYS A 518 -17.84 18.34 -8.30
N THR A 519 -17.28 18.17 -7.11
CA THR A 519 -17.23 16.90 -6.37
C THR A 519 -18.63 16.33 -6.16
N TRP A 520 -19.54 17.13 -5.60
CA TRP A 520 -20.93 16.70 -5.41
C TRP A 520 -21.62 16.37 -6.74
N LEU A 521 -21.48 17.23 -7.76
CA LEU A 521 -22.13 17.04 -9.05
C LEU A 521 -21.68 15.74 -9.71
N CYS A 522 -20.38 15.44 -9.72
CA CYS A 522 -19.87 14.18 -10.25
C CYS A 522 -20.44 12.97 -9.50
N SER A 523 -20.52 13.02 -8.16
CA SER A 523 -21.07 11.92 -7.36
C SER A 523 -22.58 11.70 -7.54
N VAL A 524 -23.38 12.77 -7.74
CA VAL A 524 -24.83 12.64 -7.95
C VAL A 524 -25.20 12.38 -9.41
N THR A 525 -24.42 12.86 -10.38
CA THR A 525 -24.72 12.64 -11.81
C THR A 525 -24.24 11.27 -12.27
N ILE A 526 -23.15 10.76 -11.69
CA ILE A 526 -22.52 9.49 -12.04
C ILE A 526 -22.71 8.49 -10.88
N PRO A 527 -23.89 7.85 -10.76
CA PRO A 527 -24.20 6.98 -9.63
C PRO A 527 -23.33 5.73 -9.66
N ARG A 528 -22.92 5.27 -8.47
CA ARG A 528 -22.21 4.00 -8.30
C ARG A 528 -23.21 2.86 -8.18
N CYS A 529 -23.04 1.81 -8.98
CA CYS A 529 -23.98 0.71 -9.06
C CYS A 529 -23.37 -0.64 -8.64
N THR A 530 -24.23 -1.54 -8.20
CA THR A 530 -23.92 -2.93 -7.90
C THR A 530 -25.07 -3.84 -8.33
N ASP A 531 -24.87 -5.15 -8.20
CA ASP A 531 -25.84 -6.18 -8.53
C ASP A 531 -27.17 -5.97 -7.79
N PHE A 532 -28.28 -6.12 -8.50
CA PHE A 532 -29.61 -6.03 -7.92
C PHE A 532 -29.86 -7.10 -6.84
N SER A 533 -29.20 -8.25 -6.93
CA SER A 533 -29.29 -9.34 -5.95
C SER A 533 -28.61 -9.02 -4.60
N THR A 534 -27.82 -7.95 -4.51
CA THR A 534 -27.08 -7.60 -3.28
C THR A 534 -28.00 -7.02 -2.22
N ASP A 535 -28.14 -7.66 -1.06
CA ASP A 535 -29.10 -7.21 -0.02
C ASP A 535 -28.46 -6.40 1.12
N LEU A 536 -27.65 -5.40 0.78
CA LEU A 536 -27.02 -4.51 1.77
C LEU A 536 -27.94 -3.33 2.13
N PRO A 537 -28.05 -2.95 3.41
CA PRO A 537 -29.08 -2.03 3.89
C PRO A 537 -28.91 -0.56 3.50
N TRP A 538 -27.77 -0.18 2.91
CA TRP A 538 -27.50 1.19 2.43
C TRP A 538 -27.62 1.32 0.90
N LEU A 539 -28.06 0.26 0.23
CA LEU A 539 -28.29 0.28 -1.21
C LEU A 539 -29.71 0.73 -1.51
N GLN A 540 -29.86 1.54 -2.56
CA GLN A 540 -31.16 1.97 -3.06
C GLN A 540 -31.50 1.20 -4.33
N GLU A 541 -32.66 0.53 -4.38
CA GLU A 541 -33.13 -0.05 -5.63
C GLU A 541 -33.47 1.04 -6.64
N ARG A 542 -33.13 0.80 -7.91
CA ARG A 542 -33.38 1.70 -9.04
C ARG A 542 -33.80 0.91 -10.28
N GLY A 543 -34.55 1.57 -11.16
CA GLY A 543 -34.87 1.03 -12.50
C GLY A 543 -35.70 -0.25 -12.50
N MET A 544 -36.40 -0.57 -11.40
CA MET A 544 -37.06 -1.86 -11.21
C MET A 544 -38.16 -2.17 -12.24
N GLY A 545 -38.82 -1.15 -12.79
CA GLY A 545 -39.86 -1.33 -13.81
C GLY A 545 -39.33 -1.53 -15.23
N GLN A 546 -38.02 -1.54 -15.42
CA GLN A 546 -37.36 -1.74 -16.72
C GLN A 546 -36.85 -3.18 -16.85
N PRO A 547 -36.73 -3.72 -18.08
CA PRO A 547 -36.06 -5.00 -18.30
C PRO A 547 -34.55 -4.87 -18.09
N PHE A 548 -33.91 -5.97 -17.66
CA PHE A 548 -32.46 -6.12 -17.70
C PHE A 548 -31.95 -6.05 -19.16
N PRO A 549 -30.64 -5.82 -19.40
CA PRO A 549 -30.06 -5.85 -20.75
C PRO A 549 -30.29 -7.16 -21.51
N ASN A 550 -30.44 -8.28 -20.80
CA ASN A 550 -30.77 -9.59 -21.38
C ASN A 550 -32.27 -9.78 -21.70
N GLY A 551 -33.11 -8.76 -21.44
CA GLY A 551 -34.55 -8.76 -21.68
C GLY A 551 -35.41 -9.39 -20.58
N THR A 552 -34.82 -9.93 -19.51
CA THR A 552 -35.59 -10.47 -18.38
C THR A 552 -36.16 -9.35 -17.51
N MET A 553 -37.22 -9.65 -16.77
CA MET A 553 -37.87 -8.74 -15.84
C MET A 553 -37.76 -9.28 -14.41
N LEU A 554 -37.90 -8.39 -13.42
CA LEU A 554 -38.07 -8.80 -12.03
C LEU A 554 -39.37 -9.59 -11.82
N SER A 555 -39.49 -10.24 -10.66
CA SER A 555 -40.70 -10.94 -10.27
C SER A 555 -41.90 -9.96 -10.19
N PRO A 556 -43.13 -10.44 -10.41
CA PRO A 556 -44.33 -9.59 -10.32
C PRO A 556 -44.48 -8.85 -8.98
N GLU A 557 -44.03 -9.45 -7.89
CA GLU A 557 -44.03 -8.85 -6.54
C GLU A 557 -43.13 -7.61 -6.47
N LEU A 558 -41.91 -7.71 -7.01
CA LEU A 558 -40.97 -6.59 -7.04
C LEU A 558 -41.43 -5.48 -8.00
N LEU A 559 -42.12 -5.84 -9.09
CA LEU A 559 -42.69 -4.85 -10.01
C LEU A 559 -43.85 -4.07 -9.38
N ASP A 560 -44.65 -4.68 -8.51
CA ASP A 560 -45.69 -3.99 -7.75
C ASP A 560 -45.08 -2.96 -6.80
N ILE A 561 -44.01 -3.33 -6.08
CA ILE A 561 -43.23 -2.41 -5.25
C ILE A 561 -42.70 -1.24 -6.08
N ALA A 562 -42.12 -1.52 -7.26
CA ALA A 562 -41.61 -0.49 -8.16
C ALA A 562 -42.72 0.51 -8.56
N SER A 563 -43.92 0.02 -8.87
CA SER A 563 -45.05 0.87 -9.27
C SER A 563 -45.48 1.84 -8.17
N SER A 564 -45.27 1.47 -6.90
CA SER A 564 -45.60 2.27 -5.72
C SER A 564 -44.53 3.26 -5.29
N SER A 565 -43.31 3.17 -5.84
CA SER A 565 -42.14 3.97 -5.43
C SER A 565 -41.42 4.56 -6.64
N GLN A 566 -41.58 5.89 -6.84
CA GLN A 566 -40.89 6.61 -7.92
C GLN A 566 -39.36 6.47 -7.86
N PRO A 567 -38.70 6.57 -6.69
CA PRO A 567 -37.25 6.35 -6.58
C PRO A 567 -36.80 4.95 -6.95
N ALA A 568 -37.65 3.92 -6.77
CA ALA A 568 -37.36 2.54 -7.11
C ALA A 568 -37.61 2.22 -8.60
N ASN A 569 -38.64 2.84 -9.19
CA ASN A 569 -38.99 2.64 -10.59
C ASN A 569 -38.01 3.34 -11.56
N GLY A 570 -37.52 4.51 -11.17
CA GLY A 570 -36.58 5.31 -11.98
C GLY A 570 -35.12 5.12 -11.57
N SER A 571 -34.22 5.60 -12.41
CA SER A 571 -32.84 5.90 -12.03
C SER A 571 -32.79 7.26 -11.33
N ARG A 572 -31.70 7.54 -10.60
CA ARG A 572 -31.47 8.86 -9.99
C ARG A 572 -31.66 10.01 -10.98
N ASN A 573 -31.07 9.87 -12.17
CA ASN A 573 -31.19 10.84 -13.25
C ASN A 573 -32.08 10.26 -14.36
N PRO A 574 -33.12 10.99 -14.82
CA PRO A 574 -34.03 10.49 -15.86
C PRO A 574 -33.34 10.10 -17.17
N ASP A 575 -32.23 10.75 -17.50
CA ASP A 575 -31.44 10.44 -18.70
C ASP A 575 -30.78 9.05 -18.64
N ILE A 576 -30.48 8.55 -17.44
CA ILE A 576 -29.98 7.18 -17.26
C ILE A 576 -31.08 6.18 -17.61
N THR A 577 -32.32 6.44 -17.16
CA THR A 577 -33.45 5.56 -17.47
C THR A 577 -33.79 5.57 -18.96
N THR A 578 -33.73 6.73 -19.62
CA THR A 578 -34.16 6.88 -21.02
C THR A 578 -33.07 6.58 -22.03
N THR A 579 -31.82 6.96 -21.74
CA THR A 579 -30.69 6.80 -22.66
C THR A 579 -29.92 5.53 -22.37
N VAL A 580 -29.45 5.33 -21.14
CA VAL A 580 -28.62 4.15 -20.78
C VAL A 580 -29.46 2.89 -20.73
N GLN A 581 -30.66 2.97 -20.14
CA GLN A 581 -31.58 1.84 -19.96
C GLN A 581 -30.90 0.63 -19.28
N PRO A 582 -30.30 0.80 -18.09
CA PRO A 582 -29.56 -0.29 -17.42
C PRO A 582 -30.47 -1.43 -16.92
N GLY A 583 -31.78 -1.23 -16.85
CA GLY A 583 -32.67 -2.15 -16.16
C GLY A 583 -32.61 -1.97 -14.64
N PRO A 584 -33.01 -2.99 -13.87
CA PRO A 584 -32.96 -2.97 -12.40
C PRO A 584 -31.53 -3.06 -11.89
N TYR A 585 -31.11 -2.15 -11.02
CA TYR A 585 -29.81 -2.19 -10.35
C TYR A 585 -29.93 -1.63 -8.92
N LYS A 586 -28.89 -1.83 -8.10
CA LYS A 586 -28.79 -1.20 -6.79
C LYS A 586 -27.74 -0.10 -6.81
N GLU A 587 -28.09 1.05 -6.26
CA GLU A 587 -27.24 2.23 -6.20
C GLU A 587 -26.61 2.37 -4.80
N ILE A 588 -25.30 2.60 -4.76
CA ILE A 588 -24.64 3.12 -3.57
C ILE A 588 -24.85 4.65 -3.57
N LEU A 589 -25.71 5.13 -2.66
CA LEU A 589 -26.11 6.53 -2.61
C LEU A 589 -24.91 7.46 -2.32
N PRO A 590 -24.83 8.66 -2.92
CA PRO A 590 -23.83 9.67 -2.58
C PRO A 590 -23.83 10.01 -1.10
N CYS A 591 -22.65 10.28 -0.54
CA CYS A 591 -22.55 10.63 0.87
C CYS A 591 -23.20 12.00 1.15
N GLU A 592 -23.87 12.13 2.30
CA GLU A 592 -24.55 13.36 2.72
C GLU A 592 -23.58 14.56 2.90
N ASP A 593 -22.35 14.27 3.31
CA ASP A 593 -21.28 15.23 3.55
C ASP A 593 -20.88 16.00 2.29
N LEU A 594 -21.08 15.42 1.10
CA LEU A 594 -20.91 16.11 -0.18
C LEU A 594 -21.90 17.26 -0.34
N CYS A 595 -23.18 17.03 0.04
CA CYS A 595 -24.19 18.08 0.00
C CYS A 595 -23.86 19.17 1.04
N TYR A 596 -23.59 18.77 2.29
CA TYR A 596 -23.21 19.72 3.34
C TYR A 596 -21.88 20.43 3.01
N GLY A 597 -21.00 19.81 2.24
CA GLY A 597 -19.78 20.40 1.70
C GLY A 597 -20.07 21.62 0.83
N ILE A 598 -21.04 21.53 -0.08
CA ILE A 598 -21.48 22.68 -0.89
C ILE A 598 -22.05 23.78 0.01
N VAL A 599 -22.97 23.43 0.91
CA VAL A 599 -23.63 24.42 1.78
C VAL A 599 -22.60 25.18 2.63
N ARG A 600 -21.53 24.51 3.06
CA ARG A 600 -20.42 25.12 3.80
C ARG A 600 -19.51 25.99 2.92
N ALA A 601 -19.23 25.57 1.69
CA ALA A 601 -18.24 26.22 0.84
C ALA A 601 -18.80 27.40 0.03
N CYS A 602 -20.08 27.33 -0.37
CA CYS A 602 -20.69 28.27 -1.29
C CYS A 602 -21.45 29.43 -0.62
N PRO A 603 -21.57 30.59 -1.30
CA PRO A 603 -22.33 31.73 -0.78
C PRO A 603 -23.81 31.39 -0.52
N ALA A 604 -24.34 31.81 0.63
CA ALA A 604 -25.74 31.57 1.01
C ALA A 604 -26.77 32.10 0.00
N VAL A 605 -26.43 33.14 -0.77
CA VAL A 605 -27.28 33.69 -1.83
C VAL A 605 -27.58 32.70 -2.96
N MET A 606 -26.80 31.62 -3.09
CA MET A 606 -27.07 30.55 -4.03
C MET A 606 -28.19 29.60 -3.57
N GLY A 607 -28.58 29.65 -2.29
CA GLY A 607 -29.75 28.93 -1.77
C GLY A 607 -29.61 27.41 -1.69
N PHE A 608 -28.39 26.87 -1.65
CA PHE A 608 -28.17 25.44 -1.44
C PHE A 608 -28.71 25.00 -0.08
N ALA A 609 -29.44 23.88 -0.07
CA ALA A 609 -29.97 23.25 1.14
C ALA A 609 -29.93 21.73 0.98
N CYS A 610 -29.67 21.02 2.08
CA CYS A 610 -29.61 19.56 2.12
C CYS A 610 -30.81 18.99 2.89
N PRO A 611 -31.37 17.84 2.48
CA PRO A 611 -32.43 17.17 3.21
C PRO A 611 -31.90 16.62 4.55
N LEU A 612 -32.78 16.42 5.52
CA LEU A 612 -32.42 15.91 6.85
C LEU A 612 -32.63 14.39 6.94
N PRO A 613 -31.81 13.66 7.72
CA PRO A 613 -32.02 12.24 7.98
C PRO A 613 -33.43 11.95 8.51
N GLY A 614 -34.09 10.93 7.94
CA GLY A 614 -35.48 10.57 8.24
C GLY A 614 -36.54 11.22 7.34
N ASP A 615 -36.15 12.17 6.49
CA ASP A 615 -36.98 12.61 5.38
C ASP A 615 -36.87 11.63 4.21
N THR A 616 -37.97 11.35 3.50
CA THR A 616 -37.96 10.51 2.30
C THR A 616 -36.96 11.01 1.24
N GLY A 617 -36.76 12.33 1.15
CA GLY A 617 -35.78 12.94 0.25
C GLY A 617 -34.35 12.59 0.61
N PHE A 618 -34.02 12.46 1.91
CA PHE A 618 -32.72 12.00 2.36
C PHE A 618 -32.56 10.51 2.11
N ASP A 619 -33.49 9.70 2.62
CA ASP A 619 -33.39 8.24 2.67
C ASP A 619 -33.27 7.60 1.27
N THR A 620 -33.75 8.29 0.23
CA THR A 620 -33.71 7.82 -1.16
C THR A 620 -32.62 8.48 -2.02
N SER A 621 -31.92 9.49 -1.49
CA SER A 621 -30.96 10.30 -2.26
C SER A 621 -29.54 10.32 -1.70
N TYR A 622 -29.37 10.16 -0.38
CA TYR A 622 -28.07 10.26 0.28
C TYR A 622 -27.83 9.10 1.24
N GLY A 623 -26.57 8.67 1.31
CA GLY A 623 -26.08 7.73 2.29
C GLY A 623 -25.28 8.43 3.38
N ILE A 624 -25.16 7.80 4.54
CA ILE A 624 -24.33 8.28 5.64
C ILE A 624 -22.99 7.59 5.56
N HIS A 625 -21.91 8.36 5.68
CA HIS A 625 -20.56 7.80 5.78
C HIS A 625 -20.43 7.04 7.10
N ARG A 626 -20.62 5.71 7.07
CA ARG A 626 -20.46 4.88 8.26
C ARG A 626 -18.99 4.54 8.43
N THR A 627 -18.42 4.87 9.58
CA THR A 627 -17.03 4.51 9.95
C THR A 627 -16.81 3.02 9.78
N ALA A 628 -15.67 2.67 9.20
CA ALA A 628 -15.21 1.35 8.71
C ALA A 628 -15.10 0.23 9.76
N ASN A 629 -15.83 0.30 10.88
CA ASN A 629 -15.77 -0.69 11.95
C ASN A 629 -16.60 -1.96 11.65
N GLN A 630 -17.21 -2.06 10.46
CA GLN A 630 -17.91 -3.26 9.98
C GLN A 630 -17.62 -3.50 8.49
N SER A 631 -16.42 -4.03 8.22
CA SER A 631 -16.04 -4.72 6.96
C SER A 631 -15.38 -3.90 5.85
N GLY A 632 -14.91 -2.67 6.09
CA GLY A 632 -14.20 -1.89 5.06
C GLY A 632 -15.05 -1.54 3.82
N GLN A 633 -16.36 -1.78 3.83
CA GLN A 633 -17.21 -1.59 2.66
C GLN A 633 -17.56 -0.10 2.45
N VAL A 634 -17.67 0.30 1.18
CA VAL A 634 -18.16 1.63 0.80
C VAL A 634 -19.67 1.69 1.04
N THR A 635 -20.07 2.46 2.07
CA THR A 635 -21.48 2.59 2.49
C THR A 635 -22.21 3.75 1.79
N CYS A 636 -21.46 4.70 1.24
CA CYS A 636 -21.98 5.79 0.41
C CYS A 636 -20.91 6.20 -0.62
N ASN A 637 -21.35 6.77 -1.74
CA ASN A 637 -20.50 7.12 -2.88
C ASN A 637 -19.86 8.51 -2.69
N TYR A 638 -18.55 8.58 -2.83
CA TYR A 638 -17.78 9.83 -2.83
C TYR A 638 -16.52 9.66 -3.68
N PRO A 639 -15.94 10.75 -4.20
CA PRO A 639 -14.77 10.63 -5.06
C PRO A 639 -13.56 10.08 -4.30
N GLY A 640 -12.87 9.10 -4.90
CA GLY A 640 -11.77 8.40 -4.24
C GLY A 640 -12.17 7.35 -3.20
N ALA A 641 -13.46 7.02 -3.09
CA ALA A 641 -13.94 5.91 -2.28
C ALA A 641 -13.38 4.58 -2.79
N VAL A 642 -12.71 3.86 -1.91
CA VAL A 642 -12.19 2.50 -2.17
C VAL A 642 -12.70 1.58 -1.07
N HIS A 643 -12.94 0.32 -1.40
CA HIS A 643 -13.22 -0.71 -0.41
C HIS A 643 -11.96 -0.96 0.43
N ASP A 644 -12.14 -1.31 1.70
CA ASP A 644 -11.10 -1.59 2.70
C ASP A 644 -10.22 -0.41 3.14
N ARG A 645 -10.74 0.83 3.12
CA ARG A 645 -10.14 1.91 3.93
C ARG A 645 -10.59 1.81 5.39
N SER A 646 -9.72 1.23 6.22
CA SER A 646 -9.76 1.56 7.65
C SER A 646 -9.26 3.01 7.82
N ILE A 647 -10.19 3.96 7.90
CA ILE A 647 -9.88 5.33 8.31
C ILE A 647 -9.74 5.30 9.83
N GLY A 648 -8.55 5.66 10.32
CA GLY A 648 -8.27 5.81 11.75
C GLY A 648 -9.33 6.68 12.40
N GLY A 649 -9.98 6.16 13.43
CA GLY A 649 -11.02 6.87 14.15
C GLY A 649 -10.46 8.16 14.74
N ILE A 650 -11.06 9.29 14.41
CA ILE A 650 -11.06 10.42 15.34
C ILE A 650 -11.78 9.88 16.57
N ASN A 651 -11.03 9.73 17.68
CA ASN A 651 -11.55 9.30 18.96
C ASN A 651 -12.68 10.25 19.38
N SER A 652 -13.91 9.91 19.00
CA SER A 652 -15.10 10.44 19.63
C SER A 652 -15.12 9.84 21.02
N ILE A 653 -14.96 10.69 22.03
CA ILE A 653 -15.08 10.31 23.43
C ILE A 653 -16.41 9.57 23.56
N PRO A 654 -16.41 8.27 23.92
CA PRO A 654 -17.65 7.51 23.93
C PRO A 654 -18.60 8.15 24.94
N HIS A 655 -19.80 8.53 24.47
CA HIS A 655 -20.85 9.13 25.29
C HIS A 655 -21.22 8.26 26.52
N THR A 656 -20.83 6.98 26.52
CA THR A 656 -20.96 6.04 27.65
C THR A 656 -20.06 6.41 28.84
N MET A 657 -18.90 7.03 28.62
CA MET A 657 -18.00 7.44 29.71
C MET A 657 -18.53 8.71 30.42
N VAL A 658 -19.21 9.60 29.68
CA VAL A 658 -19.88 10.79 30.24
C VAL A 658 -21.12 10.41 31.05
N PHE A 659 -21.91 9.42 30.59
CA PHE A 659 -23.04 8.90 31.36
C PHE A 659 -22.61 8.08 32.59
N GLY A 660 -21.52 7.30 32.48
CA GLY A 660 -20.98 6.54 33.61
C GLY A 660 -20.54 7.44 34.77
N ALA A 661 -19.85 8.55 34.47
CA ALA A 661 -19.43 9.53 35.47
C ALA A 661 -20.61 10.26 36.14
N ALA A 662 -21.69 10.53 35.38
CA ALA A 662 -22.90 11.15 35.91
C ALA A 662 -23.69 10.18 36.83
N VAL A 663 -23.79 8.91 36.45
CA VAL A 663 -24.52 7.89 37.25
C VAL A 663 -23.76 7.54 38.54
N LEU A 664 -22.43 7.40 38.49
CA LEU A 664 -21.60 7.19 39.68
C LEU A 664 -21.67 8.38 40.64
N SER A 665 -21.69 9.62 40.12
CA SER A 665 -21.86 10.82 40.95
C SER A 665 -23.24 10.86 41.64
N THR A 666 -24.30 10.42 40.97
CA THR A 666 -25.64 10.32 41.59
C THR A 666 -25.75 9.18 42.60
N MET A 667 -25.08 8.04 42.37
CA MET A 667 -25.05 6.91 43.30
C MET A 667 -24.29 7.26 44.59
N PHE A 668 -23.17 7.97 44.51
CA PHE A 668 -22.44 8.43 45.70
C PHE A 668 -23.19 9.49 46.51
N ILE A 669 -24.07 10.27 45.87
CA ILE A 669 -24.95 11.23 46.57
C ILE A 669 -26.13 10.52 47.26
N LEU A 670 -26.62 9.40 46.71
CA LEU A 670 -27.72 8.63 47.31
C LEU A 670 -27.27 7.59 48.36
N SER A 671 -26.03 7.12 48.33
CA SER A 671 -25.52 6.13 49.30
C SER A 671 -24.87 6.76 50.56
N GLY A 672 -24.96 8.09 50.68
CA GLY A 672 -24.59 8.85 51.88
C GLY A 672 -25.79 9.40 52.67
N ILE A 673 -26.92 8.68 52.69
CA ILE A 673 -28.05 8.89 53.62
C ILE A 673 -27.99 7.83 54.72
#